data_AF-A0A518D505-F1
#
_entry.id   AF-A0A518D505-F1
#
_cell.length_a   1.000
_cell.length_b   1.000
_cell.length_c   1.000
_cell.angle_alpha   90.00
_cell.angle_beta   90.00
_cell.angle_gamma   90.00
#
_symmetry.space_group_name_H-M   'P 1'
#
loop_
_entity.id
_entity.type
_entity.pdbx_description
1 polymer ?
#
loop_
_entity_poly.entity_id
_entity_poly.type
_entity_poly.pdbx_seq_one_letter_code
_entity_poly.pdbx_strand_id
1 'polypeptide(L)'
;MSRALLSALGGLRAHQDWIDVIGSNLANSSTNGFKSSRALFSSILSQTLREGSPPSNTLGGTNPMQIGLGTSLSVVDRDVTQGTLGFTGRTFDLAMRGSGFFAVSDGQRNLYTRVGAFGLDADRNMVDQRTGFRVLDDTGSPFRIDTDANVAPRATSEVNMIGNLPAEVGGPLAEILNTSNGIKDGTSALLTGSVAPPGGILTGLTPSTTYSMTITANGSAAQTIALTSSATGEIQMTDVVNEINTNVNGVTAMLNGAGQLELTSDRTGEASTILVTPAATGTDLASTLGLQNGLQSGTESTATALTALNAMPSNLVDYVDGDQITVSGTDADGSVVSATFTYGAANDGTTVGDLVAFLDGSFPESTVAFDAASGQISVTANEGGEAAMALVLTDGAANTGSANWAANAFSVSTQGTGPDLVETSIQVYDSAGLGHIVNFTLERIDDNSWQMSTSLPDGSGVILNGGTTTVTFADDGTLQGSGASAVTVQFTGSGAQSIDLSFAGIDSVQGVTQFGGATSLVADFQDGYPAGSLSNLSVNADGSVTGFYSNGQTFDLGQFGVATFPNERGLSDIGNGFFAESGNSGQLRLGSADFGGVGEVVGGALEESNVNTAEEFVRLIQAQRGFQANARIISIQDQLLEEAVNII
;
A
#
# COMPACT_ATOMS: atom_id res chain seq x y z
N MET A 1 86.75 40.42 -22.31
CA MET A 1 86.70 40.65 -20.85
C MET A 1 85.32 41.14 -20.39
N SER A 2 84.78 42.27 -20.87
CA SER A 2 83.47 42.79 -20.40
C SER A 2 82.26 41.86 -20.58
N ARG A 3 82.26 40.96 -21.58
CA ARG A 3 81.13 40.06 -21.89
C ARG A 3 80.92 38.95 -20.86
N ALA A 4 82.00 38.43 -20.28
CA ALA A 4 81.93 37.40 -19.24
C ALA A 4 81.34 37.96 -17.94
N LEU A 5 81.74 39.20 -17.58
CA LEU A 5 81.18 39.94 -16.45
C LEU A 5 79.69 40.25 -16.63
N LEU A 6 79.27 40.67 -17.84
CA LEU A 6 77.85 40.92 -18.14
C LEU A 6 77.01 39.64 -18.07
N SER A 7 77.52 38.53 -18.59
CA SER A 7 76.85 37.22 -18.50
C SER A 7 76.76 36.72 -17.04
N ALA A 8 77.83 36.91 -16.25
CA ALA A 8 77.86 36.54 -14.84
C ALA A 8 76.92 37.41 -14.00
N LEU A 9 76.85 38.72 -14.27
CA LEU A 9 75.93 39.65 -13.59
C LEU A 9 74.46 39.34 -13.93
N GLY A 10 74.15 39.04 -15.19
CA GLY A 10 72.81 38.60 -15.59
C GLY A 10 72.40 37.31 -14.87
N GLY A 11 73.31 36.34 -14.80
CA GLY A 11 73.11 35.10 -14.04
C GLY A 11 72.94 35.31 -12.53
N LEU A 12 73.69 36.24 -11.91
CA LEU A 12 73.52 36.58 -10.49
C LEU A 12 72.14 37.15 -10.18
N ARG A 13 71.68 38.12 -11.00
CA ARG A 13 70.35 38.71 -10.84
C ARG A 13 69.26 37.67 -11.05
N ALA A 14 69.36 36.86 -12.10
CA ALA A 14 68.40 35.80 -12.38
C ALA A 14 68.31 34.78 -11.22
N HIS A 15 69.43 34.41 -10.60
CA HIS A 15 69.40 33.53 -9.42
C HIS A 15 68.87 34.21 -8.16
N GLN A 16 69.08 35.53 -7.98
CA GLN A 16 68.46 36.28 -6.89
C GLN A 16 66.94 36.30 -7.02
N ASP A 17 66.44 36.66 -8.22
CA ASP A 17 65.00 36.64 -8.50
C ASP A 17 64.42 35.23 -8.30
N TRP A 18 65.17 34.19 -8.66
CA TRP A 18 64.76 32.80 -8.40
C TRP A 18 64.65 32.49 -6.90
N ILE A 19 65.64 32.92 -6.11
CA ILE A 19 65.63 32.76 -4.65
C ILE A 19 64.42 33.49 -4.05
N ASP A 20 64.09 34.68 -4.54
CA ASP A 20 62.96 35.46 -4.03
C ASP A 20 61.62 34.77 -4.32
N VAL A 21 61.45 34.20 -5.53
CA VAL A 21 60.26 33.40 -5.87
C VAL A 21 60.16 32.14 -5.01
N ILE A 22 61.25 31.40 -4.81
CA ILE A 22 61.28 30.20 -3.96
C ILE A 22 60.99 30.56 -2.50
N GLY A 23 61.58 31.66 -2.01
CA GLY A 23 61.36 32.17 -0.66
C GLY A 23 59.89 32.53 -0.42
N SER A 24 59.25 33.16 -1.40
CA SER A 24 57.81 33.44 -1.36
C SER A 24 56.96 32.17 -1.33
N ASN A 25 57.27 31.18 -2.17
CA ASN A 25 56.58 29.88 -2.16
C ASN A 25 56.70 29.19 -0.80
N LEU A 26 57.92 29.11 -0.25
CA LEU A 26 58.18 28.45 1.02
C LEU A 26 57.47 29.16 2.18
N ALA A 27 57.48 30.49 2.19
CA ALA A 27 56.79 31.31 3.20
C ALA A 27 55.27 31.11 3.19
N ASN A 28 54.68 30.86 2.01
CA ASN A 28 53.25 30.65 1.83
C ASN A 28 52.85 29.16 1.71
N SER A 29 53.74 28.24 2.10
CA SER A 29 53.47 26.80 2.02
C SER A 29 52.36 26.33 2.96
N SER A 30 52.10 27.05 4.05
CA SER A 30 50.98 26.79 4.98
C SER A 30 49.75 27.67 4.73
N THR A 31 49.78 28.56 3.75
CA THR A 31 48.66 29.46 3.45
C THR A 31 47.63 28.74 2.59
N ASN A 32 46.41 28.60 3.09
CA ASN A 32 45.31 28.01 2.32
C ASN A 32 45.08 28.76 1.00
N GLY A 33 44.76 28.00 -0.06
CA GLY A 33 44.50 28.51 -1.40
C GLY A 33 45.68 29.19 -2.10
N PHE A 34 46.89 29.15 -1.54
CA PHE A 34 48.08 29.72 -2.18
C PHE A 34 48.52 28.89 -3.40
N LYS A 35 48.92 29.59 -4.45
CA LYS A 35 49.37 29.01 -5.72
C LYS A 35 50.84 29.34 -5.94
N SER A 36 51.66 28.30 -6.06
CA SER A 36 53.10 28.40 -6.25
C SER A 36 53.43 29.16 -7.53
N SER A 37 54.55 29.87 -7.49
CA SER A 37 55.07 30.63 -8.62
C SER A 37 56.37 30.02 -9.11
N ARG A 38 56.60 30.05 -10.42
CA ARG A 38 57.83 29.58 -11.07
C ARG A 38 58.49 30.70 -11.87
N ALA A 39 59.80 30.84 -11.69
CA ALA A 39 60.62 31.74 -12.49
C ALA A 39 61.06 31.04 -13.78
N LEU A 40 60.78 31.64 -14.94
CA LEU A 40 61.26 31.19 -16.24
C LEU A 40 62.33 32.15 -16.76
N PHE A 41 63.43 31.60 -17.26
CA PHE A 41 64.58 32.37 -17.73
C PHE A 41 64.73 32.27 -19.24
N SER A 42 65.22 33.34 -19.86
CA SER A 42 65.56 33.38 -21.28
C SER A 42 66.97 33.94 -21.48
N SER A 43 67.60 33.60 -22.61
CA SER A 43 68.87 34.23 -23.00
C SER A 43 68.60 35.65 -23.52
N ILE A 44 69.42 36.62 -23.09
CA ILE A 44 69.19 38.05 -23.40
C ILE A 44 69.47 38.35 -24.89
N LEU A 45 70.66 37.95 -25.36
CA LEU A 45 71.10 38.20 -26.73
C LEU A 45 72.20 37.20 -27.11
N SER A 46 72.22 36.74 -28.35
CA SER A 46 73.38 36.03 -28.92
C SER A 46 74.13 36.97 -29.87
N GLN A 47 75.45 37.02 -29.74
CA GLN A 47 76.30 37.74 -30.67
C GLN A 47 76.90 36.76 -31.68
N THR A 48 76.62 36.97 -32.95
CA THR A 48 77.23 36.21 -34.04
C THR A 48 78.65 36.72 -34.30
N LEU A 49 79.64 35.86 -34.05
CA LEU A 49 81.06 36.11 -34.35
C LEU A 49 81.43 35.72 -35.78
N ARG A 50 80.72 34.74 -36.34
CA ARG A 50 80.87 34.31 -37.73
C ARG A 50 79.51 33.85 -38.23
N GLU A 51 79.06 34.40 -39.35
CA GLU A 51 77.87 33.91 -40.03
C GLU A 51 78.17 32.54 -40.66
N GLY A 52 77.15 31.69 -40.74
CA GLY A 52 77.31 30.41 -41.42
C GLY A 52 77.48 30.63 -42.93
N SER A 53 78.45 29.96 -43.55
CA SER A 53 78.64 30.02 -45.00
C SER A 53 78.15 28.74 -45.68
N PRO A 54 77.48 28.84 -46.85
CA PRO A 54 77.10 27.65 -47.61
C PRO A 54 78.34 26.93 -48.19
N PRO A 55 78.26 25.60 -48.44
CA PRO A 55 79.34 24.84 -49.08
C PRO A 55 79.60 25.31 -50.53
N SER A 56 80.86 25.23 -50.96
CA SER A 56 81.33 25.49 -52.33
C SER A 56 81.91 24.23 -52.98
N ASN A 57 82.25 24.28 -54.28
CA ASN A 57 82.79 23.13 -55.02
C ASN A 57 84.15 22.61 -54.53
N THR A 58 84.88 23.38 -53.71
CA THR A 58 86.20 23.01 -53.18
C THR A 58 86.33 23.07 -51.66
N LEU A 59 85.35 23.62 -50.93
CA LEU A 59 85.31 23.66 -49.45
C LEU A 59 83.88 23.48 -48.91
N GLY A 60 83.75 22.79 -47.78
CA GLY A 60 82.47 22.60 -47.06
C GLY A 60 81.94 23.88 -46.41
N GLY A 61 80.63 23.91 -46.15
CA GLY A 61 79.97 25.01 -45.45
C GLY A 61 80.39 25.05 -43.98
N THR A 62 80.32 26.23 -43.37
CA THR A 62 80.70 26.40 -41.97
C THR A 62 79.51 26.82 -41.13
N ASN A 63 79.40 26.26 -39.92
CA ASN A 63 78.36 26.64 -38.98
C ASN A 63 78.58 28.06 -38.44
N PRO A 64 77.49 28.80 -38.15
CA PRO A 64 77.58 30.09 -37.48
C PRO A 64 78.18 29.90 -36.08
N MET A 65 79.04 30.82 -35.69
CA MET A 65 79.59 30.88 -34.34
C MET A 65 78.88 31.99 -33.59
N GLN A 66 78.11 31.62 -32.56
CA GLN A 66 77.38 32.56 -31.72
C GLN A 66 77.75 32.37 -30.26
N ILE A 67 77.85 33.48 -29.52
CA ILE A 67 78.08 33.48 -28.07
C ILE A 67 76.91 34.18 -27.37
N GLY A 68 76.36 33.56 -26.34
CA GLY A 68 75.31 34.15 -25.51
C GLY A 68 75.83 35.23 -24.57
N LEU A 69 75.02 36.27 -24.33
CA LEU A 69 75.33 37.41 -23.47
C LEU A 69 74.66 37.33 -22.08
N GLY A 70 74.39 36.11 -21.61
CA GLY A 70 73.78 35.84 -20.31
C GLY A 70 72.29 35.54 -20.35
N THR A 71 71.68 35.55 -19.16
CA THR A 71 70.28 35.19 -18.92
C THR A 71 69.54 36.32 -18.20
N SER A 72 68.23 36.36 -18.37
CA SER A 72 67.32 37.25 -17.61
C SER A 72 66.05 36.51 -17.21
N LEU A 73 65.39 37.00 -16.15
CA LEU A 73 64.04 36.56 -15.80
C LEU A 73 63.08 37.01 -16.90
N SER A 74 62.39 36.05 -17.51
CA SER A 74 61.44 36.30 -18.60
C SER A 74 60.02 36.46 -18.07
N VAL A 75 59.59 35.57 -17.18
CA VAL A 75 58.25 35.60 -16.60
C VAL A 75 58.25 34.87 -15.26
N VAL A 76 57.45 35.38 -14.31
CA VAL A 76 57.04 34.64 -13.12
C VAL A 76 55.64 34.13 -13.40
N ASP A 77 55.52 32.83 -13.64
CA ASP A 77 54.27 32.18 -13.98
C ASP A 77 53.68 31.49 -12.75
N ARG A 78 52.36 31.56 -12.59
CA ARG A 78 51.66 30.93 -11.47
C ARG A 78 51.20 29.53 -11.86
N ASP A 79 51.41 28.59 -10.95
CA ASP A 79 50.90 27.24 -11.08
C ASP A 79 49.50 27.16 -10.48
N VAL A 80 48.49 27.08 -11.35
CA VAL A 80 47.07 27.03 -10.98
C VAL A 80 46.57 25.62 -10.66
N THR A 81 47.47 24.62 -10.64
CA THR A 81 47.12 23.25 -10.22
C THR A 81 46.51 23.22 -8.82
N GLN A 82 45.59 22.28 -8.61
CA GLN A 82 44.87 22.13 -7.35
C GLN A 82 45.79 21.59 -6.24
N GLY A 83 45.68 22.19 -5.04
CA GLY A 83 46.31 21.68 -3.83
C GLY A 83 45.51 20.57 -3.16
N THR A 84 46.05 19.95 -2.10
CA THR A 84 45.31 18.97 -1.31
C THR A 84 44.10 19.63 -0.64
N LEU A 85 42.98 18.90 -0.51
CA LEU A 85 41.82 19.37 0.23
C LEU A 85 41.90 18.86 1.68
N GLY A 86 41.96 19.78 2.64
CA GLY A 86 41.94 19.47 4.06
C GLY A 86 40.54 19.67 4.64
N PHE A 87 39.96 18.64 5.26
CA PHE A 87 38.65 18.75 5.90
C PHE A 87 38.77 19.45 7.26
N THR A 88 37.97 20.50 7.47
CA THR A 88 37.93 21.30 8.70
C THR A 88 36.71 21.02 9.56
N GLY A 89 35.64 20.48 8.96
CA GLY A 89 34.37 20.18 9.63
C GLY A 89 33.48 21.39 9.89
N ARG A 90 33.87 22.61 9.47
CA ARG A 90 33.02 23.81 9.55
C ARG A 90 32.23 23.97 8.25
N THR A 91 30.91 24.08 8.32
CA THR A 91 30.03 24.14 7.13
C THR A 91 30.43 25.17 6.08
N PHE A 92 30.86 26.37 6.52
CA PHE A 92 31.21 27.48 5.63
C PHE A 92 32.70 27.55 5.25
N ASP A 93 33.49 26.57 5.64
CA ASP A 93 34.80 26.37 5.04
C ASP A 93 34.59 25.60 3.74
N LEU A 94 34.84 26.27 2.61
CA LEU A 94 34.60 25.74 1.28
C LEU A 94 35.91 25.58 0.52
N ALA A 95 36.02 24.47 -0.20
CA ALA A 95 37.09 24.27 -1.15
C ALA A 95 36.52 24.00 -2.54
N MET A 96 37.25 24.42 -3.57
CA MET A 96 36.85 24.19 -4.95
C MET A 96 37.67 23.07 -5.55
N ARG A 97 37.00 22.05 -6.08
CA ARG A 97 37.61 20.98 -6.86
C ARG A 97 37.43 21.28 -8.34
N GLY A 98 38.53 21.52 -9.06
CA GLY A 98 38.49 21.93 -10.47
C GLY A 98 38.93 23.38 -10.71
N SER A 99 38.59 23.91 -11.88
CA SER A 99 38.92 25.25 -12.37
C SER A 99 37.84 26.28 -12.02
N GLY A 100 38.09 27.17 -11.08
CA GLY A 100 37.20 28.28 -10.76
C GLY A 100 37.62 29.02 -9.51
N PHE A 101 37.00 30.16 -9.22
CA PHE A 101 37.26 30.97 -8.04
C PHE A 101 35.93 31.34 -7.38
N PHE A 102 35.93 31.50 -6.06
CA PHE A 102 34.81 32.12 -5.38
C PHE A 102 34.81 33.62 -5.68
N ALA A 103 33.64 34.16 -6.00
CA ALA A 103 33.47 35.59 -6.22
C ALA A 103 33.21 36.31 -4.88
N VAL A 104 33.99 37.35 -4.61
CA VAL A 104 33.84 38.22 -3.43
C VAL A 104 33.85 39.69 -3.87
N SER A 105 33.37 40.61 -3.04
CA SER A 105 33.35 42.04 -3.31
C SER A 105 33.93 42.83 -2.15
N ASP A 106 34.83 43.77 -2.47
CA ASP A 106 35.36 44.76 -1.53
C ASP A 106 34.44 46.00 -1.38
N GLY A 107 33.27 45.97 -2.04
CA GLY A 107 32.31 47.08 -2.09
C GLY A 107 32.58 48.11 -3.19
N GLN A 108 33.68 47.99 -3.93
CA GLN A 108 34.00 48.81 -5.10
C GLN A 108 34.18 47.97 -6.36
N ARG A 109 34.76 46.78 -6.23
CA ARG A 109 35.04 45.84 -7.32
C ARG A 109 34.84 44.40 -6.87
N ASN A 110 34.61 43.55 -7.86
CA ASN A 110 34.58 42.11 -7.65
C ASN A 110 35.99 41.54 -7.70
N LEU A 111 36.29 40.69 -6.74
CA LEU A 111 37.54 40.00 -6.51
C LEU A 111 37.27 38.50 -6.52
N TYR A 112 38.31 37.71 -6.78
CA TYR A 112 38.20 36.27 -6.95
C TYR A 112 39.19 35.57 -6.05
N THR A 113 38.76 34.55 -5.31
CA THR A 113 39.62 33.86 -4.34
C THR A 113 39.47 32.34 -4.45
N ARG A 114 40.55 31.62 -4.18
CA ARG A 114 40.51 30.16 -3.94
C ARG A 114 40.32 29.81 -2.47
N VAL A 115 40.46 30.78 -1.58
CA VAL A 115 40.31 30.60 -0.14
C VAL A 115 38.83 30.70 0.20
N GLY A 116 38.21 29.59 0.57
CA GLY A 116 36.81 29.58 1.00
C GLY A 116 36.64 29.60 2.52
N ALA A 117 37.42 30.40 3.25
CA ALA A 117 37.26 30.55 4.70
C ALA A 117 36.13 31.56 4.99
N PHE A 118 34.88 31.16 4.75
CA PHE A 118 33.72 32.04 4.85
C PHE A 118 33.01 31.93 6.19
N GLY A 119 32.30 33.00 6.56
CA GLY A 119 31.46 33.06 7.75
C GLY A 119 30.32 34.05 7.55
N LEU A 120 29.43 34.12 8.52
CA LEU A 120 28.31 35.07 8.54
C LEU A 120 28.69 36.31 9.36
N ASP A 121 28.36 37.49 8.86
CA ASP A 121 28.41 38.74 9.63
C ASP A 121 27.14 38.95 10.48
N ALA A 122 27.07 40.05 11.24
CA ALA A 122 25.92 40.37 12.10
C ALA A 122 24.61 40.60 11.32
N ASP A 123 24.71 40.99 10.05
CA ASP A 123 23.57 41.19 9.14
C ASP A 123 23.24 39.91 8.33
N ARG A 124 23.93 38.81 8.64
CA ARG A 124 23.85 37.49 8.00
C ARG A 124 24.29 37.47 6.53
N ASN A 125 25.12 38.42 6.12
CA ASN A 125 25.81 38.33 4.84
C ASN A 125 26.97 37.34 4.96
N MET A 126 27.19 36.57 3.90
CA MET A 126 28.37 35.74 3.78
C MET A 126 29.58 36.63 3.53
N VAL A 127 30.61 36.48 4.36
CA VAL A 127 31.85 37.25 4.30
C VAL A 127 33.06 36.34 4.39
N ASP A 128 34.15 36.75 3.76
CA ASP A 128 35.47 36.17 3.99
C ASP A 128 35.95 36.55 5.41
N GLN A 129 36.27 35.56 6.25
CA GLN A 129 36.65 35.79 7.65
C GLN A 129 37.98 36.53 7.82
N ARG A 130 38.82 36.58 6.78
CA ARG A 130 40.15 37.22 6.82
C ARG A 130 40.06 38.72 6.53
N THR A 131 39.11 39.13 5.71
CA THR A 131 39.03 40.51 5.19
C THR A 131 37.70 41.22 5.42
N GLY A 132 36.62 40.47 5.65
CA GLY A 132 35.26 41.01 5.73
C GLY A 132 34.64 41.32 4.36
N PHE A 133 35.29 40.93 3.25
CA PHE A 133 34.72 41.07 1.90
C PHE A 133 33.48 40.19 1.75
N ARG A 134 32.45 40.71 1.09
CA ARG A 134 31.18 40.01 0.92
C ARG A 134 31.31 38.95 -0.16
N VAL A 135 30.85 37.74 0.11
CA VAL A 135 30.77 36.67 -0.89
C VAL A 135 29.58 36.95 -1.80
N LEU A 136 29.73 36.66 -3.08
CA LEU A 136 28.69 36.85 -4.08
C LEU A 136 28.00 35.53 -4.40
N ASP A 137 26.73 35.61 -4.77
CA ASP A 137 25.93 34.50 -5.29
C ASP A 137 26.22 34.25 -6.78
N ASP A 138 25.55 33.27 -7.36
CA ASP A 138 25.63 32.90 -8.78
C ASP A 138 25.20 34.04 -9.74
N THR A 139 24.39 34.99 -9.25
CA THR A 139 23.98 36.19 -9.99
C THR A 139 24.95 37.38 -9.84
N GLY A 140 25.92 37.29 -8.93
CA GLY A 140 26.87 38.36 -8.62
C GLY A 140 26.36 39.37 -7.59
N SER A 141 25.28 39.06 -6.87
CA SER A 141 24.76 39.86 -5.76
C SER A 141 25.36 39.39 -4.43
N PRO A 142 25.41 40.22 -3.38
CA PRO A 142 25.89 39.78 -2.06
C PRO A 142 25.05 38.60 -1.52
N PHE A 143 25.72 37.48 -1.24
CA PHE A 143 25.05 36.28 -0.76
C PHE A 143 24.69 36.44 0.72
N ARG A 144 23.40 36.30 1.04
CA ARG A 144 22.86 36.42 2.39
C ARG A 144 22.07 35.17 2.73
N ILE A 145 22.36 34.60 3.90
CA ILE A 145 21.67 33.41 4.41
C ILE A 145 20.88 33.81 5.64
N ASP A 146 19.56 33.70 5.59
CA ASP A 146 18.75 33.95 6.77
C ASP A 146 18.71 32.71 7.68
N THR A 147 19.57 32.70 8.69
CA THR A 147 19.66 31.58 9.66
C THR A 147 18.56 31.58 10.72
N ASP A 148 17.84 32.70 10.90
CA ASP A 148 16.77 32.82 11.89
C ASP A 148 15.39 32.82 11.24
N ALA A 149 15.33 32.60 9.91
CA ALA A 149 14.09 32.42 9.20
C ALA A 149 13.41 31.14 9.70
N ASN A 150 12.43 31.30 10.58
CA ASN A 150 11.52 30.22 10.91
C ASN A 150 10.66 29.94 9.69
N VAL A 151 10.52 28.66 9.34
CA VAL A 151 9.58 28.23 8.33
C VAL A 151 8.18 28.29 8.94
N ALA A 152 7.31 29.10 8.34
CA ALA A 152 5.91 29.17 8.71
C ALA A 152 5.23 27.81 8.50
N PRO A 153 4.26 27.43 9.34
CA PRO A 153 3.50 26.21 9.12
C PRO A 153 2.74 26.30 7.79
N ARG A 154 2.51 25.13 7.18
CA ARG A 154 1.67 24.99 6.00
C ARG A 154 0.52 24.07 6.34
N ALA A 155 -0.70 24.56 6.13
CA ALA A 155 -1.91 23.74 6.24
C ALA A 155 -1.89 22.64 5.16
N THR A 156 -2.36 21.45 5.51
CA THR A 156 -2.51 20.36 4.55
C THR A 156 -3.58 20.72 3.54
N SER A 157 -3.22 20.70 2.26
CA SER A 157 -4.12 20.89 1.13
C SER A 157 -4.23 19.65 0.24
N GLU A 158 -3.30 18.69 0.36
CA GLU A 158 -3.31 17.46 -0.41
C GLU A 158 -2.98 16.27 0.50
N VAL A 159 -3.74 15.19 0.35
CA VAL A 159 -3.45 13.88 0.96
C VAL A 159 -3.51 12.82 -0.12
N ASN A 160 -2.47 12.00 -0.20
CA ASN A 160 -2.42 10.88 -1.14
C ASN A 160 -2.63 9.55 -0.41
N MET A 161 -3.47 8.70 -0.99
CA MET A 161 -3.74 7.34 -0.51
C MET A 161 -3.22 6.30 -1.51
N ILE A 162 -2.63 5.23 -1.00
CA ILE A 162 -2.15 4.09 -1.79
C ILE A 162 -2.45 2.79 -1.05
N GLY A 163 -2.42 1.68 -1.78
CA GLY A 163 -2.54 0.35 -1.19
C GLY A 163 -3.57 -0.52 -1.91
N ASN A 164 -3.97 -1.60 -1.26
CA ASN A 164 -4.92 -2.57 -1.79
C ASN A 164 -6.21 -2.58 -0.99
N LEU A 165 -7.35 -2.59 -1.68
CA LEU A 165 -8.65 -2.98 -1.16
C LEU A 165 -8.95 -4.43 -1.57
N PRO A 166 -9.59 -5.24 -0.72
CA PRO A 166 -9.85 -6.64 -1.03
C PRO A 166 -10.86 -6.78 -2.18
N ALA A 167 -10.49 -7.54 -3.21
CA ALA A 167 -11.37 -7.85 -4.34
C ALA A 167 -12.39 -8.96 -4.01
N GLU A 168 -12.02 -9.89 -3.13
CA GLU A 168 -12.96 -10.91 -2.65
C GLU A 168 -14.08 -10.24 -1.85
N VAL A 169 -15.32 -10.51 -2.25
CA VAL A 169 -16.52 -10.05 -1.56
C VAL A 169 -16.62 -10.83 -0.25
N GLY A 170 -16.34 -10.18 0.87
CA GLY A 170 -16.84 -10.61 2.17
C GLY A 170 -18.21 -10.00 2.49
N GLY A 171 -18.61 -9.00 1.68
CA GLY A 171 -19.74 -8.07 1.83
C GLY A 171 -21.10 -8.69 2.10
N PRO A 172 -22.14 -7.86 2.23
CA PRO A 172 -23.20 -8.14 3.17
C PRO A 172 -24.04 -9.34 2.72
N LEU A 173 -23.72 -10.52 3.25
CA LEU A 173 -24.52 -11.71 3.03
C LEU A 173 -25.77 -11.55 3.89
N ALA A 174 -26.94 -11.78 3.28
CA ALA A 174 -28.16 -11.95 4.06
C ALA A 174 -28.06 -13.25 4.85
N GLU A 175 -28.44 -13.22 6.12
CA GLU A 175 -28.57 -14.43 6.91
C GLU A 175 -29.69 -15.31 6.33
N ILE A 176 -29.42 -16.61 6.20
CA ILE A 176 -30.39 -17.59 5.69
C ILE A 176 -30.57 -18.70 6.72
N LEU A 177 -31.82 -18.96 7.08
CA LEU A 177 -32.24 -20.10 7.87
C LEU A 177 -32.89 -21.12 6.95
N ASN A 178 -32.37 -22.34 6.96
CA ASN A 178 -33.00 -23.46 6.27
C ASN A 178 -33.49 -24.49 7.27
N THR A 179 -34.59 -25.16 6.95
CA THR A 179 -35.03 -26.35 7.68
C THR A 179 -33.97 -27.45 7.55
N SER A 180 -33.58 -28.04 8.67
CA SER A 180 -32.53 -29.06 8.77
C SER A 180 -32.74 -30.27 7.85
N ASN A 181 -33.99 -30.67 7.62
CA ASN A 181 -34.38 -31.62 6.58
C ASN A 181 -35.48 -31.02 5.70
N GLY A 182 -35.48 -31.36 4.42
CA GLY A 182 -36.58 -31.02 3.51
C GLY A 182 -37.86 -31.76 3.87
N ILE A 183 -39.00 -31.08 3.74
CA ILE A 183 -40.33 -31.64 3.91
C ILE A 183 -40.58 -32.69 2.82
N LYS A 184 -41.17 -33.81 3.24
CA LYS A 184 -41.49 -34.96 2.38
C LYS A 184 -42.99 -35.14 2.26
N ASP A 185 -43.41 -35.66 1.13
CA ASP A 185 -44.76 -36.13 0.87
C ASP A 185 -44.77 -37.65 1.01
N GLY A 186 -45.53 -38.14 1.97
CA GLY A 186 -45.61 -39.53 2.35
C GLY A 186 -46.95 -40.15 1.96
N THR A 187 -46.91 -41.35 1.39
CA THR A 187 -48.12 -42.17 1.24
C THR A 187 -48.21 -43.20 2.37
N SER A 188 -49.42 -43.54 2.83
CA SER A 188 -49.60 -44.64 3.78
C SER A 188 -49.30 -45.99 3.15
N ALA A 189 -48.87 -46.96 3.96
CA ALA A 189 -48.85 -48.36 3.55
C ALA A 189 -50.28 -48.83 3.28
N LEU A 190 -50.47 -49.43 2.10
CA LEU A 190 -51.75 -49.91 1.61
C LEU A 190 -51.65 -51.40 1.30
N LEU A 191 -52.50 -52.21 1.93
CA LEU A 191 -52.60 -53.64 1.66
C LEU A 191 -54.05 -54.01 1.31
N THR A 192 -54.23 -54.57 0.11
CA THR A 192 -55.54 -55.00 -0.38
C THR A 192 -55.66 -56.53 -0.39
N GLY A 193 -56.74 -57.06 0.19
CA GLY A 193 -57.12 -58.47 0.14
C GLY A 193 -58.33 -58.69 -0.78
N SER A 194 -58.22 -59.66 -1.70
CA SER A 194 -59.29 -59.98 -2.65
C SER A 194 -59.87 -61.36 -2.36
N VAL A 195 -61.19 -61.42 -2.10
CA VAL A 195 -61.97 -62.65 -1.99
C VAL A 195 -63.07 -62.69 -3.05
N ALA A 196 -63.46 -63.88 -3.52
CA ALA A 196 -64.50 -64.06 -4.54
C ALA A 196 -65.83 -64.53 -3.93
N PRO A 197 -67.02 -64.01 -4.34
CA PRO A 197 -67.29 -62.76 -5.04
C PRO A 197 -67.32 -61.56 -4.07
N PRO A 198 -67.09 -60.34 -4.58
CA PRO A 198 -67.07 -59.13 -3.77
C PRO A 198 -68.46 -58.81 -3.22
N GLY A 199 -68.56 -58.65 -1.89
CA GLY A 199 -69.76 -58.07 -1.27
C GLY A 199 -70.54 -58.94 -0.27
N GLY A 200 -69.87 -59.68 0.63
CA GLY A 200 -70.50 -59.82 1.95
C GLY A 200 -70.03 -60.93 2.87
N ILE A 201 -69.60 -62.10 2.38
CA ILE A 201 -69.43 -63.27 3.26
C ILE A 201 -68.26 -64.14 2.78
N LEU A 202 -67.36 -64.50 3.70
CA LEU A 202 -66.39 -65.59 3.52
C LEU A 202 -67.10 -66.92 3.69
N THR A 203 -67.11 -67.77 2.66
CA THR A 203 -67.79 -69.07 2.64
C THR A 203 -66.81 -70.23 2.45
N GLY A 204 -67.16 -71.43 2.91
CA GLY A 204 -66.30 -72.62 2.77
C GLY A 204 -65.35 -72.85 3.95
N LEU A 205 -65.63 -72.20 5.08
CA LEU A 205 -64.88 -72.35 6.33
C LEU A 205 -65.40 -73.54 7.13
N THR A 206 -64.56 -74.16 7.96
CA THR A 206 -65.02 -75.21 8.87
C THR A 206 -65.97 -74.60 9.91
N PRO A 207 -67.19 -75.14 10.13
CA PRO A 207 -68.17 -74.55 11.05
C PRO A 207 -67.64 -74.43 12.48
N SER A 208 -68.04 -73.37 13.19
CA SER A 208 -67.66 -73.10 14.59
C SER A 208 -66.15 -73.13 14.87
N THR A 209 -65.32 -72.78 13.88
CA THR A 209 -63.86 -72.78 14.00
C THR A 209 -63.35 -71.35 14.03
N THR A 210 -62.40 -71.06 14.93
CA THR A 210 -61.76 -69.74 15.00
C THR A 210 -60.66 -69.62 13.96
N TYR A 211 -60.80 -68.62 13.08
CA TYR A 211 -59.78 -68.19 12.14
C TYR A 211 -59.05 -66.98 12.71
N SER A 212 -57.72 -66.97 12.62
CA SER A 212 -56.91 -65.87 13.14
C SER A 212 -55.82 -65.42 12.18
N MET A 213 -55.35 -64.20 12.40
CA MET A 213 -54.13 -63.65 11.80
C MET A 213 -53.53 -62.63 12.75
N THR A 214 -52.28 -62.25 12.53
CA THR A 214 -51.66 -61.16 13.28
C THR A 214 -51.28 -60.02 12.34
N ILE A 215 -51.58 -58.79 12.76
CA ILE A 215 -51.19 -57.58 12.05
C ILE A 215 -50.18 -56.82 12.90
N THR A 216 -49.04 -56.51 12.30
CA THR A 216 -48.05 -55.60 12.86
C THR A 216 -48.03 -54.35 12.00
N ALA A 217 -48.36 -53.21 12.60
CA ALA A 217 -48.38 -51.92 11.93
C ALA A 217 -47.33 -50.98 12.51
N ASN A 218 -46.61 -50.27 11.64
CA ASN A 218 -45.67 -49.20 11.99
C ASN A 218 -44.62 -49.63 13.05
N GLY A 219 -44.18 -50.89 13.00
CA GLY A 219 -43.23 -51.46 13.97
C GLY A 219 -43.79 -51.75 15.37
N SER A 220 -45.11 -51.64 15.58
CA SER A 220 -45.78 -51.91 16.85
C SER A 220 -45.78 -53.41 17.21
N ALA A 221 -46.22 -53.76 18.42
CA ALA A 221 -46.43 -55.15 18.80
C ALA A 221 -47.47 -55.82 17.87
N ALA A 222 -47.26 -57.10 17.55
CA ALA A 222 -48.20 -57.87 16.73
C ALA A 222 -49.57 -57.96 17.43
N GLN A 223 -50.63 -57.53 16.74
CA GLN A 223 -52.00 -57.53 17.24
C GLN A 223 -52.76 -58.70 16.61
N THR A 224 -53.36 -59.55 17.44
CA THR A 224 -54.05 -60.77 16.99
C THR A 224 -55.51 -60.47 16.71
N ILE A 225 -55.96 -60.83 15.51
CA ILE A 225 -57.37 -60.84 15.12
C ILE A 225 -57.85 -62.28 15.14
N ALA A 226 -59.01 -62.53 15.72
CA ALA A 226 -59.60 -63.85 15.79
C ALA A 226 -61.13 -63.78 15.60
N LEU A 227 -61.64 -64.48 14.59
CA LEU A 227 -63.06 -64.54 14.27
C LEU A 227 -63.52 -65.99 14.18
N THR A 228 -64.66 -66.31 14.78
CA THR A 228 -65.23 -67.65 14.74
C THR A 228 -66.28 -67.75 13.62
N SER A 229 -66.16 -68.75 12.76
CA SER A 229 -67.15 -69.02 11.71
C SER A 229 -68.51 -69.41 12.30
N SER A 230 -69.58 -69.05 11.59
CA SER A 230 -70.94 -69.43 11.95
C SER A 230 -71.15 -70.95 11.92
N ALA A 231 -72.32 -71.42 12.39
CA ALA A 231 -72.72 -72.82 12.26
C ALA A 231 -72.85 -73.30 10.79
N THR A 232 -72.91 -72.38 9.83
CA THR A 232 -72.91 -72.63 8.37
C THR A 232 -71.52 -72.52 7.74
N GLY A 233 -70.48 -72.18 8.51
CA GLY A 233 -69.11 -72.02 7.98
C GLY A 233 -68.88 -70.68 7.28
N GLU A 234 -69.44 -69.60 7.83
CA GLU A 234 -69.45 -68.26 7.23
C GLU A 234 -68.90 -67.18 8.19
N ILE A 235 -68.19 -66.18 7.66
CA ILE A 235 -67.78 -64.95 8.38
C ILE A 235 -68.18 -63.73 7.54
N GLN A 236 -68.86 -62.74 8.13
CA GLN A 236 -69.20 -61.50 7.41
C GLN A 236 -67.97 -60.61 7.28
N MET A 237 -67.80 -60.00 6.11
CA MET A 237 -66.66 -59.09 5.89
C MET A 237 -66.78 -57.80 6.72
N THR A 238 -68.00 -57.40 7.10
CA THR A 238 -68.23 -56.32 8.07
C THR A 238 -67.71 -56.66 9.45
N ASP A 239 -67.80 -57.93 9.87
CA ASP A 239 -67.27 -58.37 11.15
C ASP A 239 -65.75 -58.35 11.13
N VAL A 240 -65.13 -58.71 9.99
CA VAL A 240 -63.68 -58.58 9.76
C VAL A 240 -63.22 -57.12 9.86
N VAL A 241 -63.91 -56.20 9.18
CA VAL A 241 -63.59 -54.77 9.23
C VAL A 241 -63.76 -54.20 10.64
N ASN A 242 -64.87 -54.52 11.32
CA ASN A 242 -65.12 -54.06 12.68
C ASN A 242 -64.10 -54.61 13.68
N GLU A 243 -63.73 -55.88 13.55
CA GLU A 243 -62.74 -56.52 14.40
C GLU A 243 -61.36 -55.89 14.22
N ILE A 244 -60.95 -55.59 12.97
CA ILE A 244 -59.68 -54.90 12.70
C ILE A 244 -59.71 -53.47 13.28
N ASN A 245 -60.74 -52.68 12.99
CA ASN A 245 -60.84 -51.29 13.46
C ASN A 245 -60.98 -51.18 14.99
N THR A 246 -61.46 -52.22 15.67
CA THR A 246 -61.60 -52.22 17.13
C THR A 246 -60.33 -52.70 17.83
N ASN A 247 -59.64 -53.70 17.28
CA ASN A 247 -58.58 -54.44 17.97
C ASN A 247 -57.17 -54.25 17.37
N VAL A 248 -57.03 -53.54 16.24
CA VAL A 248 -55.74 -53.20 15.65
C VAL A 248 -55.56 -51.69 15.63
N ASN A 249 -54.70 -51.21 16.53
CA ASN A 249 -54.20 -49.83 16.47
C ASN A 249 -53.19 -49.68 15.33
N GLY A 250 -53.18 -48.54 14.65
CA GLY A 250 -52.23 -48.28 13.57
C GLY A 250 -52.73 -48.59 12.15
N VAL A 251 -53.93 -49.16 12.02
CA VAL A 251 -54.50 -49.56 10.72
C VAL A 251 -55.99 -49.28 10.69
N THR A 252 -56.46 -48.67 9.61
CA THR A 252 -57.88 -48.59 9.30
C THR A 252 -58.21 -49.63 8.22
N ALA A 253 -59.23 -50.43 8.48
CA ALA A 253 -59.80 -51.37 7.55
C ALA A 253 -61.09 -50.80 6.93
N MET A 254 -61.24 -50.95 5.62
CA MET A 254 -62.48 -50.66 4.91
C MET A 254 -62.75 -51.67 3.79
N LEU A 255 -63.98 -51.66 3.29
CA LEU A 255 -64.32 -52.31 2.02
C LEU A 255 -64.31 -51.27 0.91
N ASN A 256 -63.46 -51.46 -0.09
CA ASN A 256 -63.40 -50.54 -1.22
C ASN A 256 -64.65 -50.67 -2.12
N GLY A 257 -64.81 -49.79 -3.11
CA GLY A 257 -65.95 -49.81 -4.04
C GLY A 257 -66.08 -51.11 -4.87
N ALA A 258 -65.05 -51.97 -4.86
CA ALA A 258 -65.03 -53.29 -5.46
C ALA A 258 -65.21 -54.43 -4.44
N GLY A 259 -65.56 -54.15 -3.18
CA GLY A 259 -65.81 -55.13 -2.12
C GLY A 259 -64.58 -55.86 -1.59
N GLN A 260 -63.38 -55.33 -1.83
CA GLN A 260 -62.12 -55.87 -1.33
C GLN A 260 -61.76 -55.24 0.02
N LEU A 261 -61.11 -56.03 0.90
CA LEU A 261 -60.60 -55.52 2.18
C LEU A 261 -59.38 -54.65 1.91
N GLU A 262 -59.43 -53.41 2.37
CA GLU A 262 -58.35 -52.44 2.25
C GLU A 262 -57.86 -52.08 3.64
N LEU A 263 -56.57 -52.32 3.88
CA LEU A 263 -55.88 -51.96 5.12
C LEU A 263 -54.96 -50.79 4.82
N THR A 264 -55.23 -49.65 5.43
CA THR A 264 -54.41 -48.43 5.32
C THR A 264 -53.80 -48.12 6.68
N SER A 265 -52.49 -47.88 6.70
CA SER A 265 -51.81 -47.42 7.91
C SER A 265 -52.23 -45.98 8.23
N ASP A 266 -52.32 -45.68 9.52
CA ASP A 266 -52.61 -44.34 10.05
C ASP A 266 -51.41 -43.37 9.98
N ARG A 267 -50.24 -43.86 9.56
CA ARG A 267 -49.04 -43.07 9.32
C ARG A 267 -48.72 -43.01 7.83
N THR A 268 -47.97 -42.00 7.43
CA THR A 268 -47.48 -41.80 6.05
C THR A 268 -45.96 -41.97 5.97
N GLY A 269 -45.44 -42.27 4.77
CA GLY A 269 -44.00 -42.39 4.50
C GLY A 269 -43.45 -43.80 4.56
N GLU A 270 -42.12 -43.96 4.44
CA GLU A 270 -41.44 -45.27 4.39
C GLU A 270 -41.51 -46.01 5.73
N ALA A 271 -41.65 -45.26 6.83
CA ALA A 271 -41.88 -45.80 8.18
C ALA A 271 -43.31 -46.34 8.36
N SER A 272 -44.25 -45.92 7.50
CA SER A 272 -45.59 -46.50 7.44
C SER A 272 -45.48 -47.92 6.94
N THR A 273 -45.81 -48.90 7.79
CA THR A 273 -45.66 -50.32 7.44
C THR A 273 -46.86 -51.14 7.88
N ILE A 274 -47.26 -52.12 7.07
CA ILE A 274 -48.24 -53.15 7.41
C ILE A 274 -47.62 -54.51 7.11
N LEU A 275 -47.53 -55.35 8.14
CA LEU A 275 -47.15 -56.75 8.01
C LEU A 275 -48.28 -57.63 8.52
N VAL A 276 -48.83 -58.45 7.63
CA VAL A 276 -49.79 -59.49 8.00
C VAL A 276 -49.05 -60.81 8.10
N THR A 277 -49.09 -61.44 9.28
CA THR A 277 -48.51 -62.77 9.50
C THR A 277 -49.65 -63.80 9.64
N PRO A 278 -49.67 -64.85 8.78
CA PRO A 278 -50.72 -65.85 8.76
C PRO A 278 -50.69 -66.76 10.00
N ALA A 279 -51.85 -67.30 10.38
CA ALA A 279 -51.95 -68.30 11.45
C ALA A 279 -51.73 -69.74 10.94
N ALA A 280 -51.96 -70.74 11.80
CA ALA A 280 -51.75 -72.15 11.46
C ALA A 280 -52.63 -72.60 10.28
N THR A 281 -52.10 -73.50 9.44
CA THR A 281 -52.76 -74.03 8.24
C THR A 281 -54.14 -74.62 8.58
N GLY A 282 -55.18 -74.12 7.91
CA GLY A 282 -56.57 -74.53 8.12
C GLY A 282 -57.39 -73.59 9.02
N THR A 283 -56.73 -72.72 9.79
CA THR A 283 -57.33 -71.67 10.64
C THR A 283 -56.81 -70.27 10.31
N ASP A 284 -56.14 -70.11 9.16
CA ASP A 284 -55.53 -68.83 8.78
C ASP A 284 -56.53 -67.90 8.10
N LEU A 285 -56.74 -66.74 8.72
CA LEU A 285 -57.62 -65.70 8.21
C LEU A 285 -56.96 -64.89 7.07
N ALA A 286 -55.63 -64.72 7.09
CA ALA A 286 -54.92 -63.87 6.12
C ALA A 286 -54.96 -64.45 4.70
N SER A 287 -54.64 -65.73 4.54
CA SER A 287 -54.76 -66.43 3.25
C SER A 287 -56.21 -66.55 2.77
N THR A 288 -57.15 -66.72 3.71
CA THR A 288 -58.59 -66.75 3.41
C THR A 288 -59.09 -65.40 2.89
N LEU A 289 -58.54 -64.29 3.37
CA LEU A 289 -58.85 -62.93 2.93
C LEU A 289 -58.08 -62.49 1.67
N GLY A 290 -57.20 -63.35 1.13
CA GLY A 290 -56.36 -63.02 -0.01
C GLY A 290 -55.35 -61.90 0.27
N LEU A 291 -54.98 -61.69 1.54
CA LEU A 291 -53.97 -60.72 1.94
C LEU A 291 -52.57 -61.24 1.58
N GLN A 292 -51.75 -60.40 0.96
CA GLN A 292 -50.38 -60.78 0.61
C GLN A 292 -49.53 -60.94 1.87
N ASN A 293 -48.77 -62.03 1.95
CA ASN A 293 -47.81 -62.29 3.02
C ASN A 293 -46.51 -61.51 2.73
N GLY A 294 -46.30 -60.40 3.42
CA GLY A 294 -45.12 -59.56 3.27
C GLY A 294 -45.28 -58.20 3.94
N LEU A 295 -44.17 -57.52 4.20
CA LEU A 295 -44.16 -56.14 4.70
C LEU A 295 -44.53 -55.22 3.52
N GLN A 296 -45.65 -54.51 3.64
CA GLN A 296 -45.98 -53.39 2.77
C GLN A 296 -45.53 -52.10 3.44
N SER A 297 -44.85 -51.23 2.70
CA SER A 297 -44.41 -49.92 3.18
C SER A 297 -45.10 -48.81 2.39
N GLY A 298 -45.25 -47.65 3.03
CA GLY A 298 -45.55 -46.41 2.32
C GLY A 298 -44.36 -45.93 1.49
N THR A 299 -44.52 -44.80 0.80
CA THR A 299 -43.46 -44.18 -0.02
C THR A 299 -43.20 -42.75 0.44
N GLU A 300 -41.98 -42.26 0.21
CA GLU A 300 -41.62 -40.85 0.45
C GLU A 300 -41.07 -40.20 -0.83
N SER A 301 -41.58 -39.01 -1.13
CA SER A 301 -41.04 -38.11 -2.16
C SER A 301 -40.78 -36.73 -1.59
N THR A 302 -40.03 -35.89 -2.29
CA THR A 302 -39.91 -34.47 -1.93
C THR A 302 -41.28 -33.79 -2.03
N ALA A 303 -41.65 -33.03 -0.99
CA ALA A 303 -42.92 -32.33 -0.96
C ALA A 303 -42.98 -31.22 -2.01
N THR A 304 -44.21 -30.84 -2.37
CA THR A 304 -44.50 -29.65 -3.18
C THR A 304 -45.27 -28.65 -2.32
N ALA A 305 -45.41 -27.41 -2.78
CA ALA A 305 -46.26 -26.43 -2.09
C ALA A 305 -47.73 -26.90 -1.92
N LEU A 306 -48.19 -27.85 -2.75
CA LEU A 306 -49.54 -28.42 -2.67
C LEU A 306 -49.64 -29.63 -1.74
N THR A 307 -48.51 -30.13 -1.22
CA THR A 307 -48.50 -31.27 -0.29
C THR A 307 -49.24 -30.87 0.98
N ALA A 308 -50.21 -31.68 1.39
CA ALA A 308 -50.97 -31.46 2.62
C ALA A 308 -50.06 -31.66 3.84
N LEU A 309 -50.23 -30.86 4.90
CA LEU A 309 -49.45 -31.03 6.14
C LEU A 309 -49.66 -32.42 6.77
N ASN A 310 -50.87 -32.98 6.65
CA ASN A 310 -51.16 -34.35 7.12
C ASN A 310 -50.48 -35.44 6.29
N ALA A 311 -50.07 -35.15 5.05
CA ALA A 311 -49.32 -36.08 4.21
C ALA A 311 -47.83 -36.13 4.56
N MET A 312 -47.35 -35.25 5.46
CA MET A 312 -45.95 -35.25 5.88
C MET A 312 -45.63 -36.50 6.72
N PRO A 313 -44.56 -37.26 6.44
CA PRO A 313 -44.13 -38.38 7.30
C PRO A 313 -43.77 -37.96 8.73
N SER A 314 -43.40 -36.69 8.94
CA SER A 314 -43.17 -36.12 10.26
C SER A 314 -44.46 -35.82 11.02
N ASN A 315 -45.63 -35.87 10.36
CA ASN A 315 -46.92 -35.84 11.02
C ASN A 315 -47.11 -37.13 11.83
N LEU A 316 -47.39 -37.01 13.12
CA LEU A 316 -47.57 -38.14 14.02
C LEU A 316 -49.05 -38.50 14.18
N VAL A 317 -49.92 -37.48 14.16
CA VAL A 317 -51.38 -37.58 14.26
C VAL A 317 -51.96 -36.47 13.38
N ASP A 318 -52.87 -36.83 12.46
CA ASP A 318 -53.54 -35.89 11.56
C ASP A 318 -54.13 -34.67 12.28
N TYR A 319 -53.82 -33.49 11.75
CA TYR A 319 -54.46 -32.25 12.18
C TYR A 319 -55.93 -32.22 11.76
N VAL A 320 -56.75 -31.69 12.65
CA VAL A 320 -58.16 -31.39 12.39
C VAL A 320 -58.39 -29.88 12.38
N ASP A 321 -59.48 -29.44 11.75
CA ASP A 321 -59.84 -28.02 11.70
C ASP A 321 -59.84 -27.39 13.10
N GLY A 322 -59.01 -26.36 13.28
CA GLY A 322 -58.83 -25.64 14.54
C GLY A 322 -57.58 -26.02 15.35
N ASP A 323 -56.83 -27.06 14.95
CA ASP A 323 -55.51 -27.32 15.54
C ASP A 323 -54.52 -26.18 15.20
N GLN A 324 -53.58 -25.90 16.10
CA GLN A 324 -52.71 -24.72 16.03
C GLN A 324 -51.22 -25.07 15.95
N ILE A 325 -50.49 -24.45 15.04
CA ILE A 325 -49.02 -24.48 14.97
C ILE A 325 -48.51 -23.11 15.42
N THR A 326 -47.79 -23.10 16.54
CA THR A 326 -47.18 -21.89 17.09
C THR A 326 -45.85 -21.61 16.39
N VAL A 327 -45.72 -20.40 15.89
CA VAL A 327 -44.49 -19.84 15.32
C VAL A 327 -43.87 -18.94 16.38
N SER A 328 -42.62 -19.21 16.76
CA SER A 328 -41.88 -18.39 17.71
C SER A 328 -40.45 -18.18 17.24
N GLY A 329 -39.90 -16.98 17.44
CA GLY A 329 -38.61 -16.64 16.89
C GLY A 329 -38.25 -15.17 16.96
N THR A 330 -37.28 -14.79 16.16
CA THR A 330 -36.82 -13.40 15.96
C THR A 330 -36.65 -13.12 14.47
N ASP A 331 -37.08 -11.94 14.03
CA ASP A 331 -36.88 -11.47 12.65
C ASP A 331 -35.46 -10.88 12.47
N ALA A 332 -35.12 -10.43 11.26
CA ALA A 332 -33.79 -9.94 10.91
C ALA A 332 -33.29 -8.77 11.79
N ASP A 333 -34.21 -7.93 12.27
CA ASP A 333 -33.94 -6.81 13.18
C ASP A 333 -33.82 -7.21 14.67
N GLY A 334 -34.01 -8.49 14.99
CA GLY A 334 -34.03 -9.02 16.34
C GLY A 334 -35.37 -8.83 17.08
N SER A 335 -36.41 -8.34 16.40
CA SER A 335 -37.76 -8.25 16.97
C SER A 335 -38.35 -9.64 17.19
N VAL A 336 -39.07 -9.83 18.30
CA VAL A 336 -39.66 -11.12 18.65
C VAL A 336 -40.90 -11.37 17.79
N VAL A 337 -40.90 -12.48 17.05
CA VAL A 337 -42.05 -12.97 16.29
C VAL A 337 -42.76 -14.04 17.10
N SER A 338 -44.06 -13.85 17.31
CA SER A 338 -44.96 -14.85 17.89
C SER A 338 -46.29 -14.84 17.17
N ALA A 339 -46.54 -15.89 16.39
CA ALA A 339 -47.74 -16.05 15.57
C ALA A 339 -48.31 -17.47 15.72
N THR A 340 -49.56 -17.67 15.30
CA THR A 340 -50.22 -18.97 15.39
C THR A 340 -50.95 -19.27 14.10
N PHE A 341 -50.49 -20.29 13.40
CA PHE A 341 -51.15 -20.85 12.22
C PHE A 341 -52.26 -21.80 12.67
N THR A 342 -53.49 -21.58 12.19
CA THR A 342 -54.65 -22.41 12.51
C THR A 342 -54.98 -23.30 11.33
N TYR A 343 -54.86 -24.61 11.53
CA TYR A 343 -55.12 -25.61 10.51
C TYR A 343 -56.61 -25.60 10.09
N GLY A 344 -56.85 -25.67 8.79
CA GLY A 344 -58.17 -25.89 8.21
C GLY A 344 -58.41 -25.08 6.94
N ALA A 345 -59.21 -25.62 6.02
CA ALA A 345 -59.43 -25.02 4.70
C ALA A 345 -60.18 -23.67 4.74
N ALA A 346 -60.88 -23.40 5.85
CA ALA A 346 -61.55 -22.11 6.12
C ALA A 346 -60.74 -21.19 7.05
N ASN A 347 -59.57 -21.64 7.52
CA ASN A 347 -58.67 -20.91 8.41
C ASN A 347 -57.41 -20.47 7.63
N ASP A 348 -56.21 -20.76 8.13
CA ASP A 348 -54.94 -20.33 7.52
C ASP A 348 -54.44 -21.29 6.43
N GLY A 349 -55.06 -22.48 6.29
CA GLY A 349 -54.81 -23.42 5.20
C GLY A 349 -54.53 -24.85 5.67
N THR A 350 -54.17 -25.72 4.72
CA THR A 350 -53.92 -27.16 4.98
C THR A 350 -52.65 -27.69 4.31
N THR A 351 -51.98 -26.89 3.50
CA THR A 351 -50.83 -27.29 2.69
C THR A 351 -49.52 -26.67 3.17
N VAL A 352 -48.39 -27.22 2.73
CA VAL A 352 -47.05 -26.65 2.96
C VAL A 352 -46.94 -25.24 2.38
N GLY A 353 -47.57 -24.97 1.23
CA GLY A 353 -47.61 -23.65 0.62
C GLY A 353 -48.36 -22.62 1.46
N ASP A 354 -49.46 -23.03 2.09
CA ASP A 354 -50.21 -22.14 3.00
C ASP A 354 -49.39 -21.79 4.24
N LEU A 355 -48.68 -22.77 4.81
CA LEU A 355 -47.78 -22.55 5.94
C LEU A 355 -46.64 -21.59 5.56
N VAL A 356 -46.05 -21.76 4.38
CA VAL A 356 -44.96 -20.88 3.89
C VAL A 356 -45.47 -19.46 3.69
N ALA A 357 -46.67 -19.28 3.11
CA ALA A 357 -47.27 -17.96 2.94
C ALA A 357 -47.60 -17.29 4.29
N PHE A 358 -48.04 -18.06 5.28
CA PHE A 358 -48.25 -17.56 6.64
C PHE A 358 -46.94 -17.12 7.31
N LEU A 359 -45.88 -17.92 7.14
CA LEU A 359 -44.55 -17.57 7.65
C LEU A 359 -44.03 -16.31 6.97
N ASP A 360 -44.12 -16.19 5.63
CA ASP A 360 -43.70 -14.99 4.90
C ASP A 360 -44.43 -13.73 5.40
N GLY A 361 -45.74 -13.82 5.67
CA GLY A 361 -46.50 -12.70 6.26
C GLY A 361 -46.17 -12.39 7.73
N SER A 362 -45.52 -13.30 8.45
CA SER A 362 -45.17 -13.14 9.87
C SER A 362 -43.79 -12.53 10.11
N PHE A 363 -42.93 -12.52 9.08
CA PHE A 363 -41.56 -11.99 9.14
C PHE A 363 -41.41 -10.84 8.12
N PRO A 364 -41.76 -9.59 8.45
CA PRO A 364 -41.74 -8.49 7.49
C PRO A 364 -40.34 -8.12 6.97
N GLU A 365 -39.28 -8.34 7.76
CA GLU A 365 -37.89 -8.03 7.39
C GLU A 365 -37.14 -9.24 6.82
N SER A 366 -37.84 -10.35 6.57
CA SER A 366 -37.30 -11.54 5.94
C SER A 366 -38.24 -12.08 4.86
N THR A 367 -37.70 -12.71 3.82
CA THR A 367 -38.48 -13.42 2.81
C THR A 367 -38.49 -14.91 3.11
N VAL A 368 -39.67 -15.53 3.18
CA VAL A 368 -39.81 -16.98 3.38
C VAL A 368 -40.17 -17.65 2.06
N ALA A 369 -39.38 -18.65 1.66
CA ALA A 369 -39.59 -19.38 0.42
C ALA A 369 -39.54 -20.89 0.64
N PHE A 370 -40.20 -21.62 -0.25
CA PHE A 370 -40.12 -23.08 -0.33
C PHE A 370 -39.36 -23.49 -1.57
N ASP A 371 -38.27 -24.24 -1.38
CA ASP A 371 -37.51 -24.81 -2.49
C ASP A 371 -38.09 -26.18 -2.86
N ALA A 372 -38.73 -26.26 -4.04
CA ALA A 372 -39.31 -27.50 -4.54
C ALA A 372 -38.27 -28.58 -4.91
N ALA A 373 -37.00 -28.23 -5.09
CA ALA A 373 -35.94 -29.20 -5.40
C ALA A 373 -35.46 -29.94 -4.14
N SER A 374 -35.23 -29.21 -3.05
CA SER A 374 -34.77 -29.76 -1.77
C SER A 374 -35.92 -30.14 -0.82
N GLY A 375 -37.09 -29.52 -0.97
CA GLY A 375 -38.21 -29.56 -0.04
C GLY A 375 -38.01 -28.70 1.20
N GLN A 376 -36.98 -27.85 1.24
CA GLN A 376 -36.67 -27.03 2.42
C GLN A 376 -37.47 -25.72 2.42
N ILE A 377 -37.77 -25.23 3.62
CA ILE A 377 -38.23 -23.85 3.82
C ILE A 377 -37.00 -23.01 4.16
N SER A 378 -36.79 -21.93 3.41
CA SER A 378 -35.72 -20.96 3.61
C SER A 378 -36.30 -19.64 4.08
N VAL A 379 -35.74 -19.05 5.13
CA VAL A 379 -36.01 -17.69 5.58
C VAL A 379 -34.75 -16.87 5.31
N THR A 380 -34.85 -15.82 4.50
CA THR A 380 -33.71 -14.99 4.10
C THR A 380 -33.94 -13.55 4.56
N ALA A 381 -32.99 -12.95 5.28
CA ALA A 381 -33.07 -11.54 5.64
C ALA A 381 -33.20 -10.65 4.38
N ASN A 382 -34.03 -9.61 4.43
CA ASN A 382 -34.20 -8.68 3.30
C ASN A 382 -33.00 -7.75 3.12
N GLU A 383 -32.23 -7.50 4.19
CA GLU A 383 -30.98 -6.75 4.18
C GLU A 383 -29.79 -7.69 4.48
N GLY A 384 -28.62 -7.36 3.95
CA GLY A 384 -27.39 -8.10 4.25
C GLY A 384 -26.72 -7.56 5.51
N GLY A 385 -26.15 -8.44 6.33
CA GLY A 385 -25.66 -8.09 7.66
C GLY A 385 -25.77 -9.24 8.64
N GLU A 386 -25.04 -9.18 9.76
CA GLU A 386 -25.31 -10.08 10.89
C GLU A 386 -26.75 -9.86 11.38
N ALA A 387 -27.57 -10.90 11.28
CA ALA A 387 -28.94 -10.90 11.78
C ALA A 387 -29.05 -11.84 12.98
N ALA A 388 -30.02 -11.61 13.86
CA ALA A 388 -30.27 -12.49 15.00
C ALA A 388 -31.53 -13.31 14.74
N MET A 389 -31.59 -13.98 13.58
CA MET A 389 -32.82 -14.65 13.15
C MET A 389 -32.96 -16.01 13.83
N ALA A 390 -34.17 -16.31 14.27
CA ALA A 390 -34.51 -17.62 14.81
C ALA A 390 -35.96 -17.94 14.45
N LEU A 391 -36.24 -19.20 14.11
CA LEU A 391 -37.60 -19.67 13.88
C LEU A 391 -37.77 -21.07 14.46
N VAL A 392 -38.80 -21.24 15.26
CA VAL A 392 -39.19 -22.50 15.88
C VAL A 392 -40.68 -22.69 15.69
N LEU A 393 -41.04 -23.88 15.18
CA LEU A 393 -42.42 -24.34 15.05
C LEU A 393 -42.72 -25.36 16.13
N THR A 394 -43.85 -25.22 16.82
CA THR A 394 -44.33 -26.16 17.82
C THR A 394 -45.84 -26.31 17.77
N ASP A 395 -46.36 -27.50 18.04
CA ASP A 395 -47.81 -27.70 18.15
C ASP A 395 -48.41 -27.06 19.41
N GLY A 396 -49.64 -26.57 19.27
CA GLY A 396 -50.44 -26.04 20.36
C GLY A 396 -50.78 -27.12 21.39
N ALA A 397 -50.74 -26.76 22.68
CA ALA A 397 -50.96 -27.69 23.78
C ALA A 397 -52.39 -28.29 23.84
N ALA A 398 -53.35 -27.69 23.12
CA ALA A 398 -54.74 -28.13 23.06
C ALA A 398 -55.08 -28.92 21.77
N ASN A 399 -54.09 -29.16 20.90
CA ASN A 399 -54.30 -29.83 19.63
C ASN A 399 -54.65 -31.31 19.81
N THR A 400 -55.43 -31.82 18.87
CA THR A 400 -55.66 -33.26 18.73
C THR A 400 -54.68 -33.89 17.72
N GLY A 401 -54.27 -33.15 16.69
CA GLY A 401 -53.16 -33.50 15.80
C GLY A 401 -51.79 -33.07 16.33
N SER A 402 -50.72 -33.68 15.81
CA SER A 402 -49.34 -33.35 16.18
C SER A 402 -48.34 -33.76 15.11
N ALA A 403 -47.30 -32.96 14.91
CA ALA A 403 -46.18 -33.25 14.03
C ALA A 403 -44.83 -33.08 14.74
N ASN A 404 -43.83 -33.81 14.28
CA ASN A 404 -42.47 -33.73 14.78
C ASN A 404 -41.71 -32.57 14.10
N TRP A 405 -42.02 -31.33 14.48
CA TRP A 405 -41.33 -30.14 13.96
C TRP A 405 -39.83 -30.09 14.26
N ALA A 406 -39.35 -30.84 15.26
CA ALA A 406 -37.92 -30.96 15.52
C ALA A 406 -37.15 -31.65 14.37
N ALA A 407 -37.83 -32.49 13.57
CA ALA A 407 -37.23 -33.08 12.38
C ALA A 407 -37.00 -32.06 11.24
N ASN A 408 -37.68 -30.92 11.28
CA ASN A 408 -37.58 -29.82 10.33
C ASN A 408 -37.15 -28.51 11.00
N ALA A 409 -36.40 -28.58 12.11
CA ALA A 409 -35.95 -27.40 12.84
C ALA A 409 -35.12 -26.46 11.95
N PHE A 410 -35.30 -25.15 12.10
CA PHE A 410 -34.53 -24.15 11.36
C PHE A 410 -33.14 -23.97 11.95
N SER A 411 -32.15 -23.88 11.07
CA SER A 411 -30.77 -23.60 11.43
C SER A 411 -30.17 -22.61 10.44
N VAL A 412 -29.26 -21.77 10.93
CA VAL A 412 -28.52 -20.84 10.09
C VAL A 412 -27.66 -21.63 9.11
N SER A 413 -28.00 -21.57 7.83
CA SER A 413 -27.24 -22.18 6.73
C SER A 413 -26.22 -21.21 6.13
N THR A 414 -26.49 -19.92 6.22
CA THR A 414 -25.60 -18.85 5.78
C THR A 414 -25.63 -17.78 6.85
N GLN A 415 -24.50 -17.54 7.51
CA GLN A 415 -24.37 -16.45 8.47
C GLN A 415 -24.26 -15.15 7.68
N GLY A 416 -25.07 -14.16 8.05
CA GLY A 416 -24.94 -12.86 7.43
C GLY A 416 -23.64 -12.16 7.86
N THR A 417 -23.02 -11.44 6.95
CA THR A 417 -21.78 -10.69 7.18
C THR A 417 -22.06 -9.20 7.07
N GLY A 418 -21.36 -8.36 7.85
CA GLY A 418 -21.45 -6.91 7.71
C GLY A 418 -20.91 -6.41 6.36
N PRO A 419 -21.07 -5.10 6.05
CA PRO A 419 -20.42 -4.51 4.88
C PRO A 419 -18.89 -4.64 4.98
N ASP A 420 -18.22 -4.81 3.83
CA ASP A 420 -16.75 -4.81 3.80
C ASP A 420 -16.26 -3.39 4.13
N LEU A 421 -15.66 -3.24 5.32
CA LEU A 421 -15.17 -1.97 5.83
C LEU A 421 -13.64 -1.94 5.89
N VAL A 422 -13.05 -0.85 5.40
CA VAL A 422 -11.61 -0.55 5.51
C VAL A 422 -11.43 0.82 6.11
N GLU A 423 -10.74 0.90 7.25
CA GLU A 423 -10.46 2.16 7.94
C GLU A 423 -8.98 2.54 7.84
N THR A 424 -8.71 3.83 7.64
CA THR A 424 -7.37 4.40 7.68
C THR A 424 -7.41 5.81 8.28
N SER A 425 -6.28 6.31 8.76
CA SER A 425 -6.21 7.65 9.35
C SER A 425 -4.88 8.34 9.05
N ILE A 426 -4.90 9.66 9.01
CA ILE A 426 -3.70 10.49 8.86
C ILE A 426 -3.78 11.72 9.75
N GLN A 427 -2.63 12.15 10.26
CA GLN A 427 -2.50 13.43 10.94
C GLN A 427 -2.25 14.54 9.91
N VAL A 428 -3.21 15.44 9.75
CA VAL A 428 -3.11 16.65 8.91
C VAL A 428 -2.80 17.88 9.77
N TYR A 429 -2.31 18.94 9.15
CA TYR A 429 -1.97 20.19 9.83
C TYR A 429 -2.92 21.31 9.42
N ASP A 430 -3.26 22.17 10.39
CA ASP A 430 -4.01 23.40 10.14
C ASP A 430 -3.12 24.60 9.78
N SER A 431 -3.72 25.76 9.50
CA SER A 431 -2.97 26.99 9.19
C SER A 431 -2.09 27.51 10.33
N ALA A 432 -2.32 27.05 11.57
CA ALA A 432 -1.49 27.37 12.73
C ALA A 432 -0.38 26.31 12.96
N GLY A 433 -0.39 25.21 12.21
CA GLY A 433 0.55 24.10 12.33
C GLY A 433 0.21 23.11 13.44
N LEU A 434 -1.02 23.12 13.98
CA LEU A 434 -1.49 22.09 14.90
C LEU A 434 -1.93 20.85 14.13
N GLY A 435 -1.55 19.68 14.65
CA GLY A 435 -1.91 18.39 14.07
C GLY A 435 -3.31 17.94 14.49
N HIS A 436 -4.12 17.53 13.52
CA HIS A 436 -5.46 16.98 13.70
C HIS A 436 -5.54 15.62 13.00
N ILE A 437 -6.20 14.64 13.62
CA ILE A 437 -6.38 13.32 13.01
C ILE A 437 -7.65 13.33 12.18
N VAL A 438 -7.54 12.89 10.93
CA VAL A 438 -8.66 12.66 10.02
C VAL A 438 -8.76 11.15 9.78
N ASN A 439 -9.96 10.61 10.02
CA ASN A 439 -10.26 9.20 9.79
C ASN A 439 -10.99 9.06 8.45
N PHE A 440 -10.67 8.00 7.72
CA PHE A 440 -11.30 7.63 6.46
C PHE A 440 -11.82 6.20 6.58
N THR A 441 -13.09 6.01 6.27
CA THR A 441 -13.75 4.69 6.30
C THR A 441 -14.29 4.41 4.90
N LEU A 442 -13.80 3.34 4.26
CA LEU A 442 -14.26 2.88 2.96
C LEU A 442 -15.20 1.70 3.16
N GLU A 443 -16.41 1.81 2.63
CA GLU A 443 -17.46 0.81 2.65
C GLU A 443 -17.72 0.32 1.23
N ARG A 444 -17.69 -0.99 0.99
CA ARG A 444 -18.00 -1.54 -0.34
C ARG A 444 -19.50 -1.36 -0.64
N ILE A 445 -19.82 -0.72 -1.78
CA ILE A 445 -21.22 -0.55 -2.25
C ILE A 445 -21.59 -1.70 -3.20
N ASP A 446 -20.77 -1.91 -4.22
CA ASP A 446 -21.00 -2.87 -5.31
C ASP A 446 -19.66 -3.54 -5.67
N ASP A 447 -19.71 -4.51 -6.59
CA ASP A 447 -18.50 -5.02 -7.24
C ASP A 447 -17.72 -3.87 -7.90
N ASN A 448 -16.44 -3.79 -7.58
CA ASN A 448 -15.53 -2.74 -8.03
C ASN A 448 -15.89 -1.30 -7.62
N SER A 449 -16.73 -1.10 -6.60
CA SER A 449 -17.15 0.23 -6.12
C SER A 449 -17.15 0.35 -4.60
N TRP A 450 -16.46 1.38 -4.09
CA TRP A 450 -16.32 1.67 -2.66
C TRP A 450 -16.74 3.10 -2.34
N GLN A 451 -17.51 3.32 -1.28
CA GLN A 451 -17.81 4.62 -0.72
C GLN A 451 -16.81 4.96 0.38
N MET A 452 -16.01 6.00 0.19
CA MET A 452 -15.19 6.56 1.25
C MET A 452 -15.96 7.64 1.99
N SER A 453 -16.05 7.53 3.30
CA SER A 453 -16.51 8.57 4.22
C SER A 453 -15.34 9.10 5.03
N THR A 454 -15.36 10.40 5.30
CA THR A 454 -14.37 11.07 6.17
C THR A 454 -15.03 11.39 7.50
N SER A 455 -14.33 11.15 8.61
CA SER A 455 -14.78 11.52 9.94
C SER A 455 -13.66 12.17 10.75
N LEU A 456 -14.07 12.98 11.73
CA LEU A 456 -13.18 13.66 12.67
C LEU A 456 -13.48 13.12 14.08
N PRO A 457 -12.48 12.89 14.94
CA PRO A 457 -12.71 12.55 16.34
C PRO A 457 -13.59 13.58 17.06
N ASP A 458 -14.40 13.15 18.02
CA ASP A 458 -15.33 14.03 18.74
C ASP A 458 -14.65 15.27 19.31
N GLY A 459 -15.19 16.45 18.99
CA GLY A 459 -14.69 17.75 19.46
C GLY A 459 -13.50 18.34 18.70
N SER A 460 -12.97 17.64 17.69
CA SER A 460 -11.82 18.13 16.88
C SER A 460 -12.21 19.06 15.73
N GLY A 461 -13.47 19.05 15.27
CA GLY A 461 -13.96 19.95 14.24
C GLY A 461 -15.27 19.50 13.60
N VAL A 462 -15.59 20.09 12.45
CA VAL A 462 -16.73 19.73 11.60
C VAL A 462 -16.29 19.60 10.13
N ILE A 463 -16.91 18.68 9.41
CA ILE A 463 -16.75 18.55 7.95
C ILE A 463 -17.86 19.38 7.31
N LEU A 464 -17.49 20.40 6.54
CA LEU A 464 -18.43 21.36 5.95
C LEU A 464 -18.94 20.91 4.59
N ASN A 465 -18.11 20.22 3.80
CA ASN A 465 -18.45 19.75 2.46
C ASN A 465 -17.56 18.58 2.03
N GLY A 466 -18.06 17.70 1.16
CA GLY A 466 -17.27 16.64 0.52
C GLY A 466 -16.91 15.46 1.42
N GLY A 467 -17.61 15.24 2.54
CA GLY A 467 -17.30 14.15 3.49
C GLY A 467 -17.53 12.72 2.97
N THR A 468 -17.98 12.55 1.73
CA THR A 468 -18.22 11.24 1.11
C THR A 468 -17.86 11.29 -0.38
N THR A 469 -17.11 10.31 -0.85
CA THR A 469 -16.74 10.16 -2.27
C THR A 469 -16.73 8.69 -2.68
N THR A 470 -17.02 8.40 -3.94
CA THR A 470 -17.04 7.03 -4.47
C THR A 470 -15.74 6.76 -5.22
N VAL A 471 -15.16 5.59 -4.99
CA VAL A 471 -13.93 5.10 -5.63
C VAL A 471 -14.31 3.87 -6.46
N THR A 472 -14.03 3.93 -7.77
CA THR A 472 -14.41 2.88 -8.72
C THR A 472 -13.20 2.25 -9.39
N PHE A 473 -13.23 0.93 -9.52
CA PHE A 473 -12.16 0.11 -10.10
C PHE A 473 -12.60 -0.53 -11.42
N ALA A 474 -11.63 -0.89 -12.26
CA ALA A 474 -11.88 -1.70 -13.45
C ALA A 474 -11.85 -3.20 -13.10
N ASP A 475 -12.26 -4.05 -14.04
CA ASP A 475 -12.25 -5.51 -13.86
C ASP A 475 -10.84 -6.09 -13.64
N ASP A 476 -9.79 -5.35 -13.99
CA ASP A 476 -8.39 -5.73 -13.77
C ASP A 476 -7.83 -5.30 -12.40
N GLY A 477 -8.66 -4.64 -11.56
CA GLY A 477 -8.28 -4.15 -10.24
C GLY A 477 -7.59 -2.78 -10.22
N THR A 478 -7.43 -2.12 -11.37
CA THR A 478 -6.88 -0.75 -11.44
C THR A 478 -7.94 0.30 -11.15
N LEU A 479 -7.52 1.48 -10.66
CA LEU A 479 -8.42 2.58 -10.35
C LEU A 479 -8.90 3.28 -11.64
N GLN A 480 -10.20 3.31 -11.91
CA GLN A 480 -10.78 4.06 -13.04
C GLN A 480 -11.12 5.50 -12.69
N GLY A 481 -11.49 5.75 -11.44
CA GLY A 481 -11.94 7.07 -11.02
C GLY A 481 -12.25 7.16 -9.54
N SER A 482 -12.14 8.37 -9.04
CA SER A 482 -12.70 8.77 -7.75
C SER A 482 -13.64 9.96 -7.98
N GLY A 483 -14.70 10.07 -7.18
CA GLY A 483 -15.65 11.18 -7.21
C GLY A 483 -15.01 12.51 -6.81
N ALA A 484 -15.81 13.46 -6.31
CA ALA A 484 -15.27 14.71 -5.79
C ALA A 484 -14.27 14.42 -4.64
N SER A 485 -12.99 14.68 -4.91
CA SER A 485 -11.88 14.39 -3.98
C SER A 485 -11.65 15.46 -2.93
N ALA A 486 -12.29 16.62 -3.03
CA ALA A 486 -12.05 17.73 -2.12
C ALA A 486 -12.95 17.64 -0.87
N VAL A 487 -12.34 17.47 0.30
CA VAL A 487 -13.01 17.51 1.60
C VAL A 487 -12.73 18.86 2.27
N THR A 488 -13.78 19.63 2.54
CA THR A 488 -13.64 20.87 3.31
C THR A 488 -13.87 20.59 4.79
N VAL A 489 -12.81 20.73 5.57
CA VAL A 489 -12.83 20.54 7.02
C VAL A 489 -12.61 21.87 7.74
N GLN A 490 -13.28 22.04 8.87
CA GLN A 490 -13.04 23.15 9.78
C GLN A 490 -12.70 22.60 11.16
N PHE A 491 -11.44 22.70 11.54
CA PHE A 491 -10.98 22.30 12.88
C PHE A 491 -11.40 23.31 13.95
N THR A 492 -11.54 22.82 15.18
CA THR A 492 -11.89 23.66 16.33
C THR A 492 -10.85 24.76 16.53
N GLY A 493 -11.27 26.02 16.36
CA GLY A 493 -10.39 27.19 16.50
C GLY A 493 -9.58 27.57 15.26
N SER A 494 -9.80 26.90 14.12
CA SER A 494 -9.17 27.21 12.84
C SER A 494 -10.19 27.69 11.79
N GLY A 495 -9.68 28.28 10.70
CA GLY A 495 -10.46 28.55 9.50
C GLY A 495 -10.82 27.26 8.75
N ALA A 496 -11.78 27.35 7.83
CA ALA A 496 -12.07 26.23 6.93
C ALA A 496 -10.89 26.01 5.97
N GLN A 497 -10.50 24.76 5.78
CA GLN A 497 -9.47 24.35 4.82
C GLN A 497 -10.02 23.25 3.90
N SER A 498 -9.61 23.29 2.63
CA SER A 498 -9.93 22.25 1.66
C SER A 498 -8.75 21.30 1.54
N ILE A 499 -9.01 20.01 1.68
CA ILE A 499 -8.05 18.93 1.51
C ILE A 499 -8.46 18.13 0.28
N ASP A 500 -7.61 18.13 -0.74
CA ASP A 500 -7.80 17.31 -1.93
C ASP A 500 -7.24 15.90 -1.66
N LEU A 501 -8.12 14.91 -1.77
CA LEU A 501 -7.81 13.50 -1.60
C LEU A 501 -7.45 12.87 -2.95
N SER A 502 -6.16 12.66 -3.15
CA SER A 502 -5.65 11.95 -4.31
C SER A 502 -5.53 10.45 -3.99
N PHE A 503 -5.89 9.60 -4.94
CA PHE A 503 -5.76 8.14 -4.82
C PHE A 503 -4.58 7.57 -5.64
N ALA A 504 -3.78 8.48 -6.23
CA ALA A 504 -2.68 8.23 -7.18
C ALA A 504 -3.00 7.28 -8.34
N GLY A 505 -2.30 7.42 -9.48
CA GLY A 505 -2.26 6.38 -10.52
C GLY A 505 -3.60 5.88 -11.07
N ILE A 506 -4.42 6.76 -11.65
CA ILE A 506 -5.55 6.34 -12.50
C ILE A 506 -5.02 5.45 -13.63
N ASP A 507 -5.71 4.35 -13.90
CA ASP A 507 -5.32 3.31 -14.87
C ASP A 507 -3.90 2.74 -14.61
N SER A 508 -3.45 2.73 -13.35
CA SER A 508 -2.13 2.27 -12.95
C SER A 508 -2.18 1.48 -11.62
N VAL A 509 -1.15 0.67 -11.39
CA VAL A 509 -0.95 -0.08 -10.14
C VAL A 509 -0.18 0.70 -9.07
N GLN A 510 0.17 1.97 -9.35
CA GLN A 510 0.93 2.82 -8.43
C GLN A 510 0.07 3.58 -7.40
N GLY A 511 -1.25 3.43 -7.46
CA GLY A 511 -2.20 4.05 -6.55
C GLY A 511 -2.94 3.06 -5.66
N VAL A 512 -4.19 3.37 -5.36
CA VAL A 512 -5.12 2.41 -4.77
C VAL A 512 -5.51 1.36 -5.80
N THR A 513 -5.49 0.10 -5.40
CA THR A 513 -5.79 -1.07 -6.23
C THR A 513 -6.84 -1.95 -5.57
N GLN A 514 -7.47 -2.82 -6.35
CA GLN A 514 -8.39 -3.83 -5.85
C GLN A 514 -7.98 -5.22 -6.34
N PHE A 515 -7.21 -5.92 -5.52
CA PHE A 515 -6.76 -7.29 -5.77
C PHE A 515 -7.24 -8.23 -4.66
N GLY A 516 -7.22 -9.54 -4.91
CA GLY A 516 -7.65 -10.58 -3.96
C GLY A 516 -6.76 -10.73 -2.70
N GLY A 517 -5.82 -9.82 -2.47
CA GLY A 517 -5.03 -9.78 -1.24
C GLY A 517 -5.79 -9.09 -0.10
N ALA A 518 -5.25 -9.19 1.12
CA ALA A 518 -5.76 -8.44 2.27
C ALA A 518 -5.68 -6.91 2.05
N THR A 519 -6.44 -6.17 2.84
CA THR A 519 -6.38 -4.70 2.83
C THR A 519 -5.01 -4.17 3.27
N SER A 520 -4.50 -3.16 2.57
CA SER A 520 -3.24 -2.48 2.89
C SER A 520 -3.31 -0.96 2.67
N LEU A 521 -4.52 -0.40 2.64
CA LEU A 521 -4.75 1.02 2.38
C LEU A 521 -4.09 1.90 3.44
N VAL A 522 -3.28 2.86 2.99
CA VAL A 522 -2.61 3.85 3.83
C VAL A 522 -2.59 5.22 3.14
N ALA A 523 -2.65 6.28 3.94
CA ALA A 523 -2.34 7.62 3.48
C ALA A 523 -0.82 7.83 3.54
N ASP A 524 -0.15 7.77 2.38
CA ASP A 524 1.32 7.75 2.28
C ASP A 524 1.94 9.16 2.27
N PHE A 525 1.20 10.15 1.76
CA PHE A 525 1.73 11.49 1.60
C PHE A 525 0.73 12.58 2.02
N GLN A 526 1.27 13.67 2.55
CA GLN A 526 0.60 14.94 2.70
C GLN A 526 1.59 16.11 2.50
N ASP A 527 1.06 17.29 2.18
CA ASP A 527 1.86 18.50 1.95
C ASP A 527 1.94 19.47 3.16
N GLY A 528 1.17 19.20 4.22
CA GLY A 528 1.15 20.02 5.43
C GLY A 528 2.30 19.73 6.38
N TYR A 529 2.76 20.78 7.08
CA TYR A 529 3.82 20.66 8.09
C TYR A 529 3.74 21.75 9.17
N PRO A 530 4.21 21.46 10.39
CA PRO A 530 4.24 22.44 11.47
C PRO A 530 5.36 23.46 11.26
N ALA A 531 5.35 24.53 12.07
CA ALA A 531 6.43 25.51 12.06
C ALA A 531 7.78 24.85 12.39
N GLY A 532 8.84 25.28 11.70
CA GLY A 532 10.18 24.73 11.86
C GLY A 532 11.22 25.81 12.13
N SER A 533 12.17 25.54 13.02
CA SER A 533 13.39 26.33 13.17
C SER A 533 14.55 25.64 12.46
N LEU A 534 15.50 26.41 11.94
CA LEU A 534 16.70 25.88 11.28
C LEU A 534 17.51 25.04 12.29
N SER A 535 17.77 23.77 11.95
CA SER A 535 18.54 22.84 12.78
C SER A 535 19.97 22.69 12.30
N ASN A 536 20.18 22.56 10.98
CA ASN A 536 21.50 22.39 10.41
C ASN A 536 21.59 23.00 9.00
N LEU A 537 22.80 23.26 8.55
CA LEU A 537 23.13 23.76 7.22
C LEU A 537 24.13 22.82 6.56
N SER A 538 23.94 22.59 5.27
CA SER A 538 24.91 21.89 4.42
C SER A 538 25.13 22.67 3.14
N VAL A 539 26.32 22.54 2.58
CA VAL A 539 26.64 23.06 1.25
C VAL A 539 26.81 21.87 0.32
N ASN A 540 26.05 21.86 -0.77
CA ASN A 540 26.07 20.80 -1.76
C ASN A 540 27.19 21.02 -2.79
N ALA A 541 27.44 19.98 -3.58
CA ALA A 541 28.45 19.93 -4.64
C ALA A 541 28.30 21.06 -5.68
N ASP A 542 27.06 21.45 -5.98
CA ASP A 542 26.70 22.53 -6.91
C ASP A 542 26.88 23.93 -6.30
N GLY A 543 27.25 24.01 -5.01
CA GLY A 543 27.37 25.25 -4.26
C GLY A 543 26.07 25.77 -3.67
N SER A 544 24.95 25.04 -3.75
CA SER A 544 23.71 25.40 -3.07
C SER A 544 23.82 25.16 -1.56
N VAL A 545 23.19 26.00 -0.75
CA VAL A 545 23.17 25.91 0.71
C VAL A 545 21.80 25.43 1.17
N THR A 546 21.71 24.16 1.56
CA THR A 546 20.48 23.58 2.06
C THR A 546 20.38 23.72 3.59
N GLY A 547 19.26 24.29 4.06
CA GLY A 547 18.85 24.29 5.45
C GLY A 547 17.96 23.10 5.79
N PHE A 548 18.30 22.39 6.87
CA PHE A 548 17.50 21.32 7.46
C PHE A 548 16.75 21.87 8.66
N TYR A 549 15.42 21.81 8.63
CA TYR A 549 14.56 22.36 9.67
C TYR A 549 14.07 21.30 10.64
N SER A 550 13.71 21.72 11.86
CA SER A 550 13.23 20.83 12.93
C SER A 550 11.91 20.11 12.59
N ASN A 551 11.15 20.64 11.63
CA ASN A 551 9.92 20.04 11.10
C ASN A 551 10.18 19.01 9.98
N GLY A 552 11.45 18.64 9.75
CA GLY A 552 11.86 17.66 8.73
C GLY A 552 11.91 18.22 7.31
N GLN A 553 11.54 19.49 7.09
CA GLN A 553 11.61 20.12 5.78
C GLN A 553 13.03 20.57 5.44
N THR A 554 13.33 20.57 4.14
CA THR A 554 14.58 21.08 3.60
C THR A 554 14.29 22.21 2.61
N PHE A 555 14.99 23.33 2.77
CA PHE A 555 14.90 24.47 1.85
C PHE A 555 16.29 24.85 1.37
N ASP A 556 16.38 25.22 0.09
CA ASP A 556 17.57 25.87 -0.43
C ASP A 556 17.55 27.36 -0.04
N LEU A 557 18.62 27.80 0.61
CA LEU A 557 18.79 29.16 1.11
C LEU A 557 19.60 30.04 0.14
N GLY A 558 20.12 29.46 -0.94
CA GLY A 558 20.81 30.14 -2.02
C GLY A 558 22.14 29.49 -2.37
N GLN A 559 22.86 30.07 -3.33
CA GLN A 559 23.97 29.40 -4.00
C GLN A 559 25.22 30.29 -4.09
N PHE A 560 26.41 29.70 -3.88
CA PHE A 560 27.68 30.39 -4.03
C PHE A 560 28.02 30.68 -5.50
N GLY A 561 28.50 31.89 -5.77
CA GLY A 561 28.98 32.29 -7.09
C GLY A 561 30.37 31.74 -7.40
N VAL A 562 30.45 30.93 -8.45
CA VAL A 562 31.69 30.39 -9.00
C VAL A 562 32.06 31.14 -10.27
N ALA A 563 33.21 31.81 -10.23
CA ALA A 563 33.79 32.58 -11.31
C ALA A 563 34.85 31.79 -12.06
N THR A 564 34.76 31.75 -13.38
CA THR A 564 35.77 31.13 -14.25
C THR A 564 36.28 32.09 -15.30
N PHE A 565 37.51 31.85 -15.74
CA PHE A 565 38.22 32.69 -16.70
C PHE A 565 38.85 31.81 -17.77
N PRO A 566 38.79 32.21 -19.06
CA PRO A 566 39.52 31.52 -20.12
C PRO A 566 41.03 31.43 -19.85
N ASN A 567 41.60 32.44 -19.19
CA ASN A 567 43.01 32.46 -18.81
C ASN A 567 43.20 32.84 -17.32
N GLU A 568 43.18 31.83 -16.44
CA GLU A 568 43.39 32.01 -14.99
C GLU A 568 44.77 32.61 -14.64
N ARG A 569 45.79 32.33 -15.46
CA ARG A 569 47.14 32.90 -15.28
C ARG A 569 47.21 34.40 -15.60
N GLY A 570 46.25 34.90 -16.39
CA GLY A 570 46.12 36.31 -16.72
C GLY A 570 45.58 37.16 -15.58
N LEU A 571 45.03 36.57 -14.51
CA LEU A 571 44.50 37.33 -13.38
C LEU A 571 45.62 38.07 -12.63
N SER A 572 45.34 39.29 -12.19
CA SER A 572 46.28 40.06 -11.37
C SER A 572 46.12 39.72 -9.89
N ASP A 573 47.20 39.36 -9.23
CA ASP A 573 47.24 39.19 -7.77
C ASP A 573 47.16 40.56 -7.07
N ILE A 574 46.25 40.70 -6.11
CA ILE A 574 46.05 41.92 -5.32
C ILE A 574 46.45 41.71 -3.85
N GLY A 575 47.11 40.59 -3.55
CA GLY A 575 47.50 40.19 -2.22
C GLY A 575 46.36 39.53 -1.44
N ASN A 576 46.71 38.98 -0.27
CA ASN A 576 45.78 38.25 0.61
C ASN A 576 45.04 37.10 -0.09
N GLY A 577 45.57 36.54 -1.18
CA GLY A 577 44.94 35.44 -1.93
C GLY A 577 43.79 35.85 -2.85
N PHE A 578 43.61 37.16 -3.09
CA PHE A 578 42.60 37.68 -4.01
C PHE A 578 43.19 38.01 -5.38
N PHE A 579 42.37 37.78 -6.40
CA PHE A 579 42.68 38.03 -7.79
C PHE A 579 41.66 39.02 -8.39
N ALA A 580 42.12 39.89 -9.29
CA ALA A 580 41.27 40.70 -10.14
C ALA A 580 41.42 40.31 -11.60
N GLU A 581 40.37 40.63 -12.37
CA GLU A 581 40.37 40.58 -13.82
C GLU A 581 41.44 41.53 -14.38
N SER A 582 42.12 41.07 -15.43
CA SER A 582 43.06 41.89 -16.20
C SER A 582 42.68 41.84 -17.68
N GLY A 583 43.30 42.71 -18.50
CA GLY A 583 43.09 42.67 -19.95
C GLY A 583 43.45 41.32 -20.62
N ASN A 584 44.20 40.44 -19.94
CA ASN A 584 44.62 39.14 -20.45
C ASN A 584 43.94 37.94 -19.77
N SER A 585 43.05 38.14 -18.79
CA SER A 585 42.29 37.02 -18.17
C SER A 585 41.12 36.55 -19.02
N GLY A 586 40.64 37.41 -19.94
CA GLY A 586 39.38 37.22 -20.66
C GLY A 586 38.17 37.61 -19.82
N GLN A 587 36.98 37.52 -20.42
CA GLN A 587 35.72 37.87 -19.75
C GLN A 587 35.39 36.87 -18.64
N LEU A 588 34.88 37.40 -17.54
CA LEU A 588 34.30 36.62 -16.44
C LEU A 588 33.12 35.77 -16.93
N ARG A 589 33.11 34.51 -16.50
CA ARG A 589 31.91 33.65 -16.51
C ARG A 589 31.55 33.26 -15.09
N LEU A 590 30.48 33.85 -14.56
CA LEU A 590 29.93 33.60 -13.22
C LEU A 590 28.71 32.69 -13.32
N GLY A 591 28.56 31.76 -12.38
CA GLY A 591 27.37 30.91 -12.25
C GLY A 591 27.51 29.92 -11.09
N SER A 592 26.73 28.85 -11.12
CA SER A 592 26.82 27.73 -10.18
C SER A 592 28.09 26.90 -10.38
N ALA A 593 28.46 26.09 -9.39
CA ALA A 593 29.66 25.26 -9.46
C ALA A 593 29.60 24.20 -10.57
N ASP A 594 28.40 23.70 -10.88
CA ASP A 594 28.16 22.70 -11.94
C ASP A 594 28.10 23.33 -13.36
N PHE A 595 28.26 24.65 -13.48
CA PHE A 595 28.08 25.34 -14.76
C PHE A 595 29.24 25.11 -15.74
N GLY A 596 29.08 24.12 -16.62
CA GLY A 596 29.97 23.91 -17.76
C GLY A 596 31.31 23.28 -17.41
N GLY A 597 31.31 22.33 -16.46
CA GLY A 597 32.46 21.49 -16.13
C GLY A 597 33.57 22.20 -15.38
N VAL A 598 33.25 23.31 -14.73
CA VAL A 598 34.20 24.18 -14.02
C VAL A 598 34.65 23.57 -12.70
N GLY A 599 33.84 22.74 -12.05
CA GLY A 599 34.27 21.98 -10.88
C GLY A 599 33.13 21.60 -9.95
N GLU A 600 33.48 21.35 -8.69
CA GLU A 600 32.56 21.05 -7.60
C GLU A 600 32.99 21.86 -6.36
N VAL A 601 32.02 22.35 -5.58
CA VAL A 601 32.27 22.93 -4.25
C VAL A 601 32.20 21.83 -3.21
N VAL A 602 33.25 21.74 -2.39
CA VAL A 602 33.33 20.80 -1.27
C VAL A 602 33.14 21.58 0.02
N GLY A 603 31.99 21.37 0.67
CA GLY A 603 31.71 21.92 2.00
C GLY A 603 32.53 21.25 3.10
N GLY A 604 32.85 22.01 4.16
CA GLY A 604 33.61 21.49 5.30
C GLY A 604 35.11 21.28 5.03
N ALA A 605 35.66 21.90 3.99
CA ALA A 605 37.04 21.71 3.57
C ALA A 605 37.69 23.03 3.12
N LEU A 606 39.02 23.11 3.22
CA LEU A 606 39.82 24.19 2.66
C LEU A 606 40.85 23.63 1.69
N GLU A 607 41.12 24.36 0.62
CA GLU A 607 42.25 24.03 -0.28
C GLU A 607 43.57 24.43 0.40
N GLU A 608 44.53 23.51 0.46
CA GLU A 608 45.89 23.77 0.92
C GLU A 608 46.75 24.41 -0.18
N SER A 609 47.92 24.92 0.19
CA SER A 609 48.91 25.40 -0.77
C SER A 609 49.36 24.26 -1.70
N ASN A 610 49.53 24.52 -2.99
CA ASN A 610 50.10 23.53 -3.91
C ASN A 610 51.65 23.49 -3.87
N VAL A 611 52.27 24.19 -2.91
CA VAL A 611 53.73 24.24 -2.75
C VAL A 611 54.26 22.94 -2.16
N ASN A 612 55.12 22.25 -2.90
CA ASN A 612 55.91 21.14 -2.36
C ASN A 612 57.20 21.65 -1.74
N THR A 613 57.25 21.71 -0.41
CA THR A 613 58.40 22.26 0.34
C THR A 613 59.70 21.52 0.04
N ALA A 614 59.67 20.19 -0.13
CA ALA A 614 60.87 19.41 -0.44
C ALA A 614 61.46 19.78 -1.80
N GLU A 615 60.60 19.99 -2.81
CA GLU A 615 61.03 20.42 -4.13
C GLU A 615 61.57 21.86 -4.11
N GLU A 616 60.89 22.76 -3.41
CA GLU A 616 61.33 24.15 -3.27
C GLU A 616 62.69 24.26 -2.55
N PHE A 617 62.97 23.44 -1.53
CA PHE A 617 64.29 23.40 -0.89
C PHE A 617 65.39 22.91 -1.85
N VAL A 618 65.11 21.94 -2.72
CA VAL A 618 66.07 21.50 -3.74
C VAL A 618 66.33 22.62 -4.74
N ARG A 619 65.29 23.31 -5.22
CA ARG A 619 65.42 24.47 -6.10
C ARG A 619 66.20 25.60 -5.43
N LEU A 620 66.01 25.84 -4.13
CA LEU A 620 66.76 26.84 -3.37
C LEU A 620 68.26 26.53 -3.35
N ILE A 621 68.62 25.27 -3.09
CA ILE A 621 70.03 24.82 -3.12
C ILE A 621 70.62 25.00 -4.52
N GLN A 622 69.86 24.68 -5.58
CA GLN A 622 70.30 24.88 -6.96
C GLN A 622 70.52 26.37 -7.28
N ALA A 623 69.57 27.23 -6.91
CA ALA A 623 69.66 28.68 -7.12
C ALA A 623 70.84 29.29 -6.35
N GLN A 624 71.03 28.90 -5.08
CA GLN A 624 72.15 29.34 -4.25
C GLN A 624 73.51 28.92 -4.82
N ARG A 625 73.65 27.66 -5.27
CA ARG A 625 74.89 27.18 -5.91
C ARG A 625 75.16 27.89 -7.23
N GLY A 626 74.11 28.16 -8.02
CA GLY A 626 74.20 28.96 -9.25
C GLY A 626 74.66 30.39 -8.99
N PHE A 627 74.10 31.04 -7.97
CA PHE A 627 74.54 32.36 -7.52
C PHE A 627 76.03 32.36 -7.10
N GLN A 628 76.45 31.40 -6.27
CA GLN A 628 77.84 31.27 -5.85
C GLN A 628 78.80 31.00 -7.02
N ALA A 629 78.39 30.19 -8.00
CA ALA A 629 79.17 29.93 -9.21
C ALA A 629 79.37 31.20 -10.04
N ASN A 630 78.31 31.98 -10.27
CA ASN A 630 78.41 33.25 -11.00
C ASN A 630 79.23 34.30 -10.24
N ALA A 631 79.14 34.35 -8.91
CA ALA A 631 80.00 35.22 -8.09
C ALA A 631 81.49 34.85 -8.22
N ARG A 632 81.80 33.54 -8.27
CA ARG A 632 83.17 33.07 -8.48
C ARG A 632 83.73 33.44 -9.86
N ILE A 633 82.90 33.50 -10.90
CA ILE A 633 83.32 33.98 -12.23
C ILE A 633 83.77 35.45 -12.14
N ILE A 634 83.07 36.29 -11.38
CA ILE A 634 83.48 37.69 -11.16
C ILE A 634 84.84 37.74 -10.46
N SER A 635 85.03 36.98 -9.37
CA SER A 635 86.33 36.98 -8.68
C SER A 635 87.49 36.50 -9.55
N ILE A 636 87.26 35.51 -10.44
CA ILE A 636 88.29 35.04 -11.38
C ILE A 636 88.57 36.11 -12.43
N GLN A 637 87.54 36.79 -12.94
CA GLN A 637 87.74 37.90 -13.88
C GLN A 637 88.51 39.06 -13.23
N ASP A 638 88.22 39.40 -11.97
CA ASP A 638 88.94 40.44 -11.24
C ASP A 638 90.42 40.06 -11.05
N GLN A 639 90.71 38.80 -10.69
CA GLN A 639 92.10 38.29 -10.61
C GLN A 639 92.83 38.34 -11.95
N LEU A 640 92.17 37.94 -13.05
CA LEU A 640 92.75 38.01 -14.39
C LEU A 640 92.98 39.45 -14.85
N LEU A 641 92.11 40.39 -14.46
CA LEU A 641 92.30 41.81 -14.73
C LEU A 641 93.47 42.38 -13.94
N GLU A 642 93.60 42.02 -12.67
CA GLU A 642 94.73 42.42 -11.82
C GLU A 642 96.06 41.88 -12.35
N GLU A 643 96.12 40.59 -12.73
CA GLU A 643 97.31 40.00 -13.33
C GLU A 643 97.64 40.64 -14.69
N ALA A 644 96.62 40.91 -15.54
CA ALA A 644 96.83 41.60 -16.81
C ALA A 644 97.33 43.04 -16.65
N VAL A 645 96.87 43.76 -15.62
CA VAL A 645 97.36 45.11 -15.28
C VAL A 645 98.80 45.05 -14.77
N ASN A 646 99.18 44.01 -14.03
CA ASN A 646 100.54 43.82 -13.50
C ASN A 646 101.57 43.30 -14.54
N ILE A 647 101.13 42.91 -15.74
CA ILE A 647 102.00 42.49 -16.86
C ILE A 647 102.50 43.70 -17.68
N ILE A 648 101.87 44.87 -17.54
CA ILE A 648 102.31 46.15 -18.12
C ILE A 648 103.13 46.89 -17.07
#